data_AF-A0A4Q0I5V7-F1
#
_entry.id   AF-A0A4Q0I5V7-F1
#
_cell.length_a   1.000
_cell.length_b   1.000
_cell.length_c   1.000
_cell.angle_alpha   90.00
_cell.angle_beta   90.00
_cell.angle_gamma   90.00
#
_symmetry.space_group_name_H-M   'P 1'
#
loop_
_entity.id
_entity.type
_entity.pdbx_description
1 polymer ?
#
loop_
_entity_poly.entity_id
_entity_poly.type
_entity_poly.pdbx_seq_one_letter_code
_entity_poly.pdbx_strand_id
1 'polypeptide(L)'
;MKKALLLLITLSAMIMLNVSVAWADISLNLYYNGKIHTLKNTVVNQNDRYYLDADEIGQILDLKLKADLSSKTLSINDGKSVSTYSARPLDYSIVGLKNYNSNIPEIINERFYLPFEFIEEKFNLIVKYDKESGSIYFLRDKDLKNFKNITHGYLLEVPSHSSIDLSGSFDSFSDNSIMMIDEKGEFNYSINSDKLDATSIAGMRLILNDYSSSNEQIFEEISNYTKSYFRAMQSLYKNEFLFSGTDAASSESNMKIFADYSEYIYGQLSNVVLYNIIKSDKYSSVEETHIMITIPIYSNMSIYTINISGKRGFLTTENIGKIKELINALKIQNLPANQNSLKIFNDVKTVRSANSGIYPLLSESDIEYTEYINLQQNFKMQYPSTFTPYLQNSIIDSLDFTSFKIDYNNYISISVEEIHNPDTCIENKLSIIKSSPSVRSDTIEEGNSLLSGKDFHYVKYEIKDGLDLYYIQDYYTTYNSKLYKIELNSRFEKPSAAVVNEFIKIAESMEFIDSVKTDFIADMGFNKYINEYEGYSFSYPDTWELKNKSTDINFDRFSIVCPEYSGPLDICINESESLINASTEELLKLFAANNAEIVRNYTTNYYAPYGTKNTKILNTSSRVENDIIYIYRLINFLDEGQRHKLGYSIDIIRNGKIYSLFISVSDYLSSNGSLLDKELGQTIDAIVDSFTLKQTREYLKRESKGETRNQKVVFLENCFKLILGRSTTITHARTLDSNDDILVQISNCKEAGTYRIKFDYEEKNFEIVSAVMQKDAVSSSEQKLREMYSKKVIHSIKPDYDNMALTIQYSDSVGLPASEKSYFIDILPSEDGFDIRLVRNYTPSELIDKCKSYLENYLLTKVDVQFPRGYNHLKKHLGKGRYESYFINVFAKYGSKSGYFLLKIDPSSDSISAVSFIPSYEAEEVSISEYKSLQF
;
A
#
# COMPACT_ATOMS: atom_id res chain seq x y z
N MET A 1 10.31 28.49 -13.20
CA MET A 1 11.78 28.75 -13.18
C MET A 1 12.45 28.65 -11.81
N LYS A 2 11.87 29.14 -10.69
CA LYS A 2 12.51 29.04 -9.35
C LYS A 2 12.69 27.61 -8.81
N LYS A 3 11.77 26.67 -9.12
CA LYS A 3 11.87 25.26 -8.69
C LYS A 3 12.98 24.49 -9.42
N ALA A 4 13.18 24.75 -10.72
CA ALA A 4 14.27 24.15 -11.49
C ALA A 4 15.64 24.67 -11.06
N LEU A 5 15.75 25.96 -10.68
CA LEU A 5 16.98 26.53 -10.14
C LEU A 5 17.32 25.96 -8.76
N LEU A 6 16.33 25.76 -7.89
CA LEU A 6 16.53 25.12 -6.58
C LEU A 6 16.97 23.66 -6.74
N LEU A 7 16.37 22.92 -7.69
CA LEU A 7 16.75 21.55 -8.01
C LEU A 7 18.16 21.47 -8.61
N LEU A 8 18.55 22.45 -9.44
CA LEU A 8 19.91 22.53 -9.99
C LEU A 8 20.93 22.88 -8.91
N ILE A 9 20.56 23.72 -7.94
CA ILE A 9 21.41 24.09 -6.78
C ILE A 9 21.56 22.92 -5.82
N THR A 10 20.50 22.15 -5.53
CA THR A 10 20.61 20.94 -4.70
C THR A 10 21.35 19.82 -5.43
N LEU A 11 21.14 19.65 -6.74
CA LEU A 11 21.88 18.65 -7.53
C LEU A 11 23.36 19.05 -7.68
N SER A 12 23.66 20.34 -7.87
CA SER A 12 25.05 20.82 -7.89
C SER A 12 25.70 20.83 -6.50
N ALA A 13 24.95 21.00 -5.41
CA ALA A 13 25.43 20.79 -4.05
C ALA A 13 25.73 19.30 -3.79
N MET A 14 24.89 18.37 -4.26
CA MET A 14 25.15 16.93 -4.21
C MET A 14 26.35 16.51 -5.08
N ILE A 15 26.54 17.14 -6.25
CA ILE A 15 27.70 16.88 -7.12
C ILE A 15 28.97 17.51 -6.51
N MET A 16 28.90 18.69 -5.90
CA MET A 16 30.03 19.31 -5.19
C MET A 16 30.40 18.56 -3.91
N LEU A 17 29.41 18.01 -3.18
CA LEU A 17 29.63 17.11 -2.03
C LEU A 17 30.29 15.77 -2.45
N ASN A 18 30.10 15.33 -3.70
CA ASN A 18 30.82 14.19 -4.26
C ASN A 18 32.21 14.53 -4.84
N VAL A 19 32.53 15.81 -5.09
CA VAL A 19 33.77 16.26 -5.75
C VAL A 19 34.75 16.94 -4.79
N SER A 20 34.37 17.18 -3.53
CA SER A 20 35.31 17.56 -2.46
C SER A 20 35.61 16.41 -1.50
N VAL A 21 35.84 15.21 -2.03
CA VAL A 21 36.73 14.26 -1.34
C VAL A 21 38.14 14.80 -1.59
N ALA A 22 38.58 15.77 -0.79
CA ALA A 22 39.99 15.79 -0.48
C ALA A 22 40.23 14.44 0.18
N TRP A 23 40.95 13.54 -0.50
CA TRP A 23 41.39 12.28 0.06
C TRP A 23 42.25 12.64 1.27
N ALA A 24 41.63 12.74 2.44
CA ALA A 24 42.34 12.62 3.68
C ALA A 24 42.92 11.21 3.62
N ASP A 25 44.24 11.08 3.61
CA ASP A 25 44.92 9.81 3.78
C ASP A 25 44.28 9.14 5.00
N ILE A 26 43.43 8.14 4.79
CA ILE A 26 42.85 7.35 5.87
C ILE A 26 44.04 6.64 6.50
N SER A 27 44.48 7.15 7.65
CA SER A 27 45.62 6.60 8.37
C SER A 27 45.25 5.17 8.78
N LEU A 28 45.91 4.19 8.19
CA LEU A 28 45.68 2.79 8.50
C LEU A 28 46.22 2.49 9.90
N ASN A 29 45.34 2.09 10.83
CA ASN A 29 45.73 1.81 12.21
C ASN A 29 45.57 0.33 12.54
N LEU A 30 46.59 -0.26 13.19
CA LEU A 30 46.61 -1.67 13.59
C LEU A 30 46.67 -1.80 15.11
N TYR A 31 45.73 -2.53 15.69
CA TYR A 31 45.71 -2.89 17.10
C TYR A 31 46.35 -4.24 17.35
N TYR A 32 47.41 -4.27 18.17
CA TYR A 32 48.06 -5.50 18.62
C TYR A 32 48.67 -5.33 20.02
N ASN A 33 48.52 -6.33 20.89
CA ASN A 33 49.06 -6.36 22.26
C ASN A 33 48.82 -5.07 23.09
N GLY A 34 47.63 -4.47 22.97
CA GLY A 34 47.27 -3.26 23.73
C GLY A 34 47.86 -1.96 23.17
N LYS A 35 48.56 -2.00 22.03
CA LYS A 35 49.12 -0.82 21.35
C LYS A 35 48.43 -0.60 20.00
N ILE A 36 48.33 0.67 19.62
CA ILE A 36 47.86 1.11 18.31
C ILE A 36 49.10 1.48 17.50
N HIS A 37 49.25 0.89 16.33
CA HIS A 37 50.35 1.09 15.40
C HIS A 37 49.80 1.77 14.14
N THR A 38 50.24 2.98 13.84
CA THR A 38 49.89 3.63 12.57
C THR A 38 50.81 3.11 11.48
N LEU A 39 50.22 2.48 10.46
CA LEU A 39 50.91 1.92 9.31
C LEU A 39 51.15 3.02 8.27
N LYS A 40 52.30 2.99 7.59
CA LYS A 40 52.62 3.97 6.54
C LYS A 40 52.08 3.55 5.19
N ASN A 41 51.95 2.25 4.95
CA ASN A 41 51.37 1.72 3.72
C ASN A 41 49.91 1.31 3.95
N THR A 42 49.07 1.51 2.94
CA THR A 42 47.67 1.07 2.96
C THR A 42 47.56 -0.44 2.74
N VAL A 43 46.40 -1.02 3.04
CA VAL A 43 46.08 -2.40 2.66
C VAL A 43 46.02 -2.50 1.14
N VAL A 44 46.74 -3.46 0.56
CA VAL A 44 46.62 -3.74 -0.87
C VAL A 44 45.51 -4.76 -1.07
N ASN A 45 44.55 -4.46 -1.94
CA ASN A 45 43.49 -5.39 -2.36
C ASN A 45 43.73 -5.84 -3.81
N GLN A 46 43.87 -7.15 -4.03
CA GLN A 46 43.95 -7.75 -5.37
C GLN A 46 43.05 -8.99 -5.45
N ASN A 47 42.05 -8.98 -6.33
CA ASN A 47 41.07 -10.05 -6.51
C ASN A 47 40.43 -10.53 -5.18
N ASP A 48 39.96 -9.59 -4.36
CA ASP A 48 39.31 -9.83 -3.05
C ASP A 48 40.24 -10.43 -1.97
N ARG A 49 41.56 -10.32 -2.15
CA ARG A 49 42.58 -10.65 -1.12
C ARG A 49 43.27 -9.41 -0.61
N TYR A 50 43.55 -9.42 0.70
CA TYR A 50 44.12 -8.28 1.42
C TYR A 50 45.53 -8.59 1.90
N TYR A 51 46.41 -7.62 1.68
CA TYR A 51 47.83 -7.78 1.91
C TYR A 51 48.40 -6.61 2.72
N LEU A 52 49.34 -6.91 3.63
CA LEU A 52 50.06 -5.93 4.45
C LEU A 52 51.54 -5.95 4.17
N ASP A 53 52.19 -4.78 4.22
CA ASP A 53 53.63 -4.67 4.01
C ASP A 53 54.39 -5.53 5.03
N ALA A 54 55.22 -6.44 4.54
CA ALA A 54 55.89 -7.42 5.38
C ALA A 54 56.82 -6.76 6.39
N ASP A 55 57.53 -5.70 6.03
CA ASP A 55 58.50 -5.02 6.91
C ASP A 55 57.78 -4.30 8.06
N GLU A 56 56.62 -3.69 7.80
CA GLU A 56 55.79 -3.07 8.84
C GLU A 56 55.21 -4.12 9.81
N ILE A 57 54.68 -5.22 9.28
CA ILE A 57 54.17 -6.32 10.11
C ILE A 57 55.30 -6.99 10.89
N GLY A 58 56.48 -7.14 10.29
CA GLY A 58 57.67 -7.65 10.94
C GLY A 58 58.06 -6.82 12.17
N GLN A 59 57.99 -5.49 12.08
CA GLN A 59 58.26 -4.61 13.22
C GLN A 59 57.20 -4.74 14.32
N ILE A 60 55.92 -4.85 13.96
CA ILE A 60 54.80 -4.95 14.91
C ILE A 60 54.82 -6.28 15.67
N LEU A 61 55.15 -7.37 14.98
CA LEU A 61 55.20 -8.73 15.53
C LEU A 61 56.59 -9.11 16.08
N ASP A 62 57.56 -8.18 16.08
CA ASP A 62 58.96 -8.38 16.52
C ASP A 62 59.69 -9.54 15.77
N LEU A 63 59.47 -9.61 14.45
CA LEU A 63 60.04 -10.62 13.55
C LEU A 63 61.32 -10.11 12.90
N LYS A 64 62.30 -11.01 12.74
CA LYS A 64 63.49 -10.73 11.90
C LYS A 64 63.23 -11.22 10.48
N LEU A 65 63.05 -10.26 9.57
CA LEU A 65 62.82 -10.53 8.16
C LEU A 65 64.13 -10.43 7.36
N LYS A 66 64.35 -11.39 6.46
CA LYS A 66 65.40 -11.31 5.43
C LYS A 66 64.74 -11.47 4.07
N ALA A 67 64.53 -10.33 3.42
CA ALA A 67 64.00 -10.24 2.07
C ALA A 67 65.13 -10.34 1.04
N ASP A 68 64.95 -11.19 0.02
CA ASP A 68 65.84 -11.27 -1.15
C ASP A 68 65.00 -11.19 -2.43
N LEU A 69 64.93 -9.99 -3.01
CA LEU A 69 64.21 -9.72 -4.25
C LEU A 69 64.82 -10.46 -5.46
N SER A 70 66.12 -10.78 -5.42
CA SER A 70 66.81 -11.45 -6.52
C SER A 70 66.47 -12.94 -6.59
N SER A 71 66.40 -13.60 -5.43
CA SER A 71 65.94 -14.98 -5.33
C SER A 71 64.42 -15.11 -5.15
N LYS A 72 63.71 -13.98 -5.00
CA LYS A 72 62.26 -13.91 -4.75
C LYS A 72 61.85 -14.69 -3.51
N THR A 73 62.61 -14.56 -2.43
CA THR A 73 62.35 -15.25 -1.16
C THR A 73 62.25 -14.29 0.02
N LEU A 74 61.38 -14.63 0.97
CA LEU A 74 61.24 -13.98 2.26
C LEU A 74 61.51 -14.99 3.36
N SER A 75 62.61 -14.84 4.10
CA SER A 75 62.86 -15.61 5.31
C SER A 75 62.30 -14.88 6.52
N ILE A 76 61.42 -15.54 7.26
CA ILE A 76 60.80 -15.03 8.49
C ILE A 76 61.38 -15.81 9.68
N ASN A 77 61.99 -15.09 10.62
CA ASN A 77 62.41 -15.63 11.90
C ASN A 77 61.51 -15.06 13.00
N ASP A 78 60.69 -15.94 13.59
CA ASP A 78 59.72 -15.64 14.65
C ASP A 78 60.28 -15.87 16.08
N GLY A 79 61.59 -16.09 16.18
CA GLY A 79 62.27 -16.40 17.44
C GLY A 79 62.20 -17.87 17.86
N LYS A 80 61.31 -18.68 17.25
CA LYS A 80 61.19 -20.13 17.46
C LYS A 80 61.79 -20.93 16.30
N SER A 81 61.62 -20.43 15.08
CA SER A 81 62.06 -21.11 13.85
C SER A 81 62.38 -20.09 12.75
N VAL A 82 63.18 -20.50 11.76
CA VAL A 82 63.40 -19.73 10.53
C VAL A 82 62.72 -20.47 9.39
N SER A 83 61.71 -19.85 8.79
CA SER A 83 60.98 -20.38 7.63
C SER A 83 61.24 -19.50 6.41
N THR A 84 61.59 -20.09 5.27
CA THR A 84 61.81 -19.35 4.01
C THR A 84 60.69 -19.63 3.03
N TYR A 85 60.04 -18.57 2.55
CA TYR A 85 58.92 -18.63 1.63
C TYR A 85 59.31 -18.05 0.28
N SER A 86 58.89 -18.69 -0.81
CA SER A 86 58.98 -18.11 -2.15
C SER A 86 57.86 -17.09 -2.32
N ALA A 87 58.19 -15.85 -2.70
CA ALA A 87 57.21 -14.81 -3.00
C ALA A 87 57.34 -14.40 -4.46
N ARG A 88 56.41 -14.82 -5.31
CA ARG A 88 56.40 -14.46 -6.73
C ARG A 88 55.29 -13.45 -6.99
N PRO A 89 55.50 -12.43 -7.83
CA PRO A 89 54.39 -11.62 -8.32
C PRO A 89 53.46 -12.53 -9.14
N LEU A 90 52.20 -12.63 -8.71
CA LEU A 90 51.16 -13.35 -9.43
C LEU A 90 50.64 -12.47 -10.58
N ASP A 91 50.32 -13.09 -11.72
CA ASP A 91 49.73 -12.39 -12.86
C ASP A 91 48.20 -12.43 -12.75
N TYR A 92 47.62 -11.38 -12.17
CA TYR A 92 46.18 -11.27 -11.92
C TYR A 92 45.34 -11.10 -13.19
N SER A 93 45.95 -10.99 -14.38
CA SER A 93 45.25 -10.92 -15.67
C SER A 93 44.64 -12.26 -16.12
N ILE A 94 45.00 -13.37 -15.47
CA ILE A 94 44.56 -14.72 -15.84
C ILE A 94 43.27 -15.09 -15.09
N VAL A 95 42.15 -15.16 -15.82
CA VAL A 95 40.78 -15.42 -15.32
C VAL A 95 40.64 -16.72 -14.50
N GLY A 96 41.56 -17.68 -14.64
CA GLY A 96 41.57 -18.95 -13.91
C GLY A 96 42.15 -18.93 -12.48
N LEU A 97 42.75 -17.82 -12.04
CA LEU A 97 43.42 -17.71 -10.73
C LEU A 97 42.50 -17.43 -9.53
N LYS A 98 41.21 -17.13 -9.75
CA LYS A 98 40.23 -16.91 -8.66
C LYS A 98 40.12 -18.09 -7.68
N ASN A 99 40.51 -19.30 -8.08
CA ASN A 99 40.48 -20.51 -7.24
C ASN A 99 41.85 -20.94 -6.68
N TYR A 100 42.94 -20.19 -6.92
CA TYR A 100 44.28 -20.57 -6.46
C TYR A 100 44.60 -19.90 -5.12
N ASN A 101 44.39 -20.62 -4.01
CA ASN A 101 44.63 -20.14 -2.65
C ASN A 101 46.09 -20.39 -2.21
N SER A 102 47.03 -19.65 -2.79
CA SER A 102 48.41 -19.68 -2.31
C SER A 102 48.54 -18.77 -1.08
N ASN A 103 48.44 -19.36 0.10
CA ASN A 103 48.66 -18.65 1.35
C ASN A 103 50.16 -18.39 1.60
N ILE A 104 50.79 -17.58 0.75
CA ILE A 104 52.23 -17.28 0.76
C ILE A 104 52.48 -15.78 0.56
N PRO A 105 53.62 -15.24 1.03
CA PRO A 105 54.00 -13.85 0.75
C PRO A 105 54.07 -13.54 -0.74
N GLU A 106 53.83 -12.30 -1.12
CA GLU A 106 53.84 -11.82 -2.51
C GLU A 106 54.74 -10.60 -2.69
N ILE A 107 55.16 -10.35 -3.94
CA ILE A 107 55.92 -9.14 -4.29
C ILE A 107 55.01 -8.22 -5.08
N ILE A 108 54.69 -7.06 -4.50
CA ILE A 108 53.85 -6.02 -5.11
C ILE A 108 54.66 -4.72 -5.09
N ASN A 109 54.82 -4.06 -6.25
CA ASN A 109 55.60 -2.82 -6.38
C ASN A 109 57.00 -2.90 -5.73
N GLU A 110 57.74 -3.97 -6.00
CA GLU A 110 59.10 -4.24 -5.48
C GLU A 110 59.22 -4.39 -3.95
N ARG A 111 58.10 -4.57 -3.23
CA ARG A 111 58.08 -4.86 -1.79
C ARG A 111 57.38 -6.18 -1.51
N PHE A 112 57.75 -6.79 -0.38
CA PHE A 112 57.11 -8.01 0.09
C PHE A 112 55.86 -7.67 0.89
N TYR A 113 54.77 -8.38 0.61
CA TYR A 113 53.53 -8.27 1.33
C TYR A 113 53.09 -9.64 1.87
N LEU A 114 52.43 -9.64 3.01
CA LEU A 114 51.85 -10.80 3.67
C LEU A 114 50.32 -10.81 3.47
N PRO A 115 49.74 -11.87 2.92
CA PRO A 115 48.29 -12.06 2.92
C PRO A 115 47.74 -12.12 4.37
N PHE A 116 46.50 -11.69 4.59
CA PHE A 116 45.85 -11.79 5.90
C PHE A 116 45.78 -13.25 6.38
N GLU A 117 45.41 -14.18 5.50
CA GLU A 117 45.33 -15.61 5.79
C GLU A 117 46.70 -16.18 6.20
N PHE A 118 47.78 -15.61 5.69
CA PHE A 118 49.14 -16.05 6.01
C PHE A 118 49.48 -15.65 7.44
N ILE A 119 49.05 -14.45 7.82
CA ILE A 119 49.24 -13.91 9.17
C ILE A 119 48.44 -14.74 10.18
N GLU A 120 47.18 -15.07 9.85
CA GLU A 120 46.32 -15.91 10.71
C GLU A 120 46.94 -17.29 10.94
N GLU A 121 47.30 -18.00 9.86
CA GLU A 121 47.83 -19.37 9.95
C GLU A 121 49.23 -19.41 10.58
N LYS A 122 50.13 -18.51 10.18
CA LYS A 122 51.54 -18.56 10.62
C LYS A 122 51.72 -18.11 12.06
N PHE A 123 50.99 -17.07 12.48
CA PHE A 123 51.18 -16.46 13.79
C PHE A 123 50.08 -16.85 14.79
N ASN A 124 49.11 -17.67 14.37
CA ASN A 124 47.96 -18.08 15.17
C ASN A 124 47.23 -16.85 15.74
N LEU A 125 46.87 -15.95 14.84
CA LEU A 125 46.13 -14.72 15.11
C LEU A 125 44.78 -14.76 14.40
N ILE A 126 43.84 -13.94 14.86
CA ILE A 126 42.62 -13.62 14.14
C ILE A 126 42.80 -12.20 13.61
N VAL A 127 42.59 -12.03 12.31
CA VAL A 127 42.73 -10.75 11.62
C VAL A 127 41.35 -10.23 11.26
N LYS A 128 41.01 -9.03 11.74
CA LYS A 128 39.77 -8.33 11.35
C LYS A 128 40.11 -6.95 10.80
N TYR A 129 39.41 -6.52 9.76
CA TYR A 129 39.67 -5.30 9.02
C TYR A 129 38.38 -4.57 8.69
N ASP A 130 38.26 -3.35 9.22
CA ASP A 130 37.26 -2.38 8.79
C ASP A 130 37.84 -1.50 7.67
N LYS A 131 37.29 -1.66 6.47
CA LYS A 131 37.71 -0.94 5.26
C LYS A 131 37.35 0.54 5.29
N GLU A 132 36.24 0.89 5.94
CA GLU A 132 35.73 2.26 5.96
C GLU A 132 36.53 3.12 6.93
N SER A 133 36.82 2.57 8.12
CA SER A 133 37.62 3.27 9.13
C SER A 133 39.12 3.10 8.96
N GLY A 134 39.57 2.13 8.15
CA GLY A 134 40.99 1.83 7.97
C GLY A 134 41.61 1.21 9.24
N SER A 135 40.87 0.34 9.93
CA SER A 135 41.27 -0.25 11.21
C SER A 135 41.48 -1.75 11.10
N ILE A 136 42.64 -2.23 11.55
CA ILE A 136 43.02 -3.65 11.56
C ILE A 136 43.20 -4.12 13.00
N TYR A 137 42.66 -5.28 13.33
CA TYR A 137 42.76 -5.91 14.64
C TYR A 137 43.50 -7.24 14.52
N PHE A 138 44.62 -7.36 15.23
CA PHE A 138 45.32 -8.63 15.44
C PHE A 138 45.00 -9.16 16.83
N LEU A 139 44.19 -10.22 16.87
CA LEU A 139 43.64 -10.79 18.09
C LEU A 139 44.25 -12.17 18.34
N ARG A 140 44.63 -12.47 19.58
CA ARG A 140 45.33 -13.73 19.94
C ARG A 140 44.41 -14.91 20.20
N ASP A 141 43.16 -14.63 20.52
CA ASP A 141 42.17 -15.62 20.92
C ASP A 141 40.77 -15.15 20.47
N LYS A 142 39.85 -16.10 20.33
CA LYS A 142 38.42 -15.82 20.14
C LYS A 142 37.79 -15.33 21.43
N ASP A 143 38.25 -15.84 22.57
CA ASP A 143 37.73 -15.52 23.90
C ASP A 143 38.44 -14.28 24.47
N LEU A 144 38.14 -13.12 23.86
CA LEU A 144 38.71 -11.84 24.26
C LEU A 144 38.22 -11.44 25.66
N LYS A 145 39.13 -11.25 26.61
CA LYS A 145 38.80 -10.66 27.93
C LYS A 145 38.63 -9.14 27.89
N ASN A 146 39.28 -8.49 26.93
CA ASN A 146 39.25 -7.05 26.75
C ASN A 146 39.25 -6.74 25.26
N PHE A 147 38.37 -5.84 24.85
CA PHE A 147 38.32 -5.32 23.50
C PHE A 147 38.43 -3.80 23.52
N LYS A 148 39.41 -3.26 22.80
CA LYS A 148 39.60 -1.81 22.66
C LYS A 148 39.24 -1.42 21.24
N ASN A 149 38.19 -0.62 21.10
CA ASN A 149 37.83 -0.02 19.82
C ASN A 149 38.73 1.18 19.57
N ILE A 150 39.57 1.10 18.53
CA ILE A 150 40.59 2.12 18.26
C ILE A 150 40.03 3.34 17.51
N THR A 151 38.92 3.18 16.79
CA THR A 151 38.26 4.24 16.01
C THR A 151 37.39 5.12 16.89
N HIS A 152 36.66 4.49 17.81
CA HIS A 152 35.64 5.12 18.66
C HIS A 152 36.04 5.24 20.13
N GLY A 153 37.25 4.83 20.51
CA GLY A 153 37.84 5.21 21.80
C GLY A 153 37.11 4.65 23.04
N TYR A 154 36.59 3.41 22.96
CA TYR A 154 36.08 2.71 24.13
C TYR A 154 36.84 1.41 24.41
N LEU A 155 36.84 1.01 25.68
CA LEU A 155 37.32 -0.26 26.17
C LEU A 155 36.14 -1.05 26.70
N LEU A 156 36.05 -2.31 26.31
CA LEU A 156 35.05 -3.25 26.77
C LEU A 156 35.75 -4.40 27.50
N GLU A 157 35.50 -4.50 28.80
CA GLU A 157 35.96 -5.65 29.62
C GLU A 157 34.94 -6.78 29.42
N VAL A 158 35.18 -7.68 28.48
CA VAL A 158 34.16 -8.66 28.06
C VAL A 158 33.79 -9.56 29.26
N PRO A 159 32.52 -9.57 29.70
CA PRO A 159 32.09 -10.40 30.82
C PRO A 159 32.24 -11.89 30.51
N SER A 160 32.45 -12.72 31.53
CA SER A 160 32.72 -14.17 31.33
C SER A 160 31.55 -14.97 30.76
N HIS A 161 30.35 -14.42 30.74
CA HIS A 161 29.16 -15.05 30.14
C HIS A 161 28.88 -14.54 28.71
N SER A 162 29.80 -13.80 28.10
CA SER A 162 29.63 -13.23 26.77
C SER A 162 30.89 -13.36 25.94
N SER A 163 30.72 -13.42 24.63
CA SER A 163 31.83 -13.40 23.66
C SER A 163 31.54 -12.39 22.55
N ILE A 164 32.59 -11.84 21.95
CA ILE A 164 32.46 -10.98 20.77
C ILE A 164 32.29 -11.88 19.55
N ASP A 165 31.29 -11.57 18.71
CA ASP A 165 31.12 -12.28 17.46
C ASP A 165 32.23 -11.87 16.48
N LEU A 166 33.21 -12.76 16.34
CA LEU A 166 34.30 -12.65 15.38
C LEU A 166 34.10 -13.60 14.20
N SER A 167 32.89 -14.14 13.99
CA SER A 167 32.57 -14.97 12.83
C SER A 167 32.57 -14.15 11.53
N GLY A 168 32.55 -14.83 10.37
CA GLY A 168 32.64 -14.18 9.06
C GLY A 168 34.07 -13.91 8.57
N SER A 169 34.18 -13.33 7.37
CA SER A 169 35.46 -13.01 6.73
C SER A 169 36.20 -11.90 7.49
N PHE A 170 37.48 -11.72 7.20
CA PHE A 170 38.28 -10.65 7.79
C PHE A 170 37.73 -9.25 7.45
N ASP A 171 37.04 -9.10 6.32
CA ASP A 171 36.55 -7.82 5.79
C ASP A 171 35.05 -7.59 5.95
N SER A 172 34.33 -8.51 6.59
CA SER A 172 32.94 -8.33 7.02
C SER A 172 32.82 -7.70 8.42
N PHE A 173 33.95 -7.45 9.08
CA PHE A 173 34.00 -6.82 10.39
C PHE A 173 33.92 -5.31 10.26
N SER A 174 33.08 -4.68 11.07
CA SER A 174 33.07 -3.23 11.23
C SER A 174 33.30 -2.86 12.68
N ASP A 175 34.23 -1.94 12.92
CA ASP A 175 34.42 -1.38 14.24
C ASP A 175 33.41 -0.28 14.59
N ASN A 176 32.54 0.10 13.64
CA ASN A 176 31.35 0.89 13.93
C ASN A 176 30.27 0.07 14.65
N SER A 177 30.25 -1.26 14.50
CA SER A 177 29.21 -2.13 15.06
C SER A 177 29.81 -3.41 15.65
N ILE A 178 30.01 -3.43 16.97
CA ILE A 178 30.52 -4.62 17.67
C ILE A 178 29.35 -5.43 18.23
N MET A 179 29.20 -6.66 17.75
CA MET A 179 28.21 -7.62 18.22
C MET A 179 28.80 -8.58 19.26
N MET A 180 28.01 -8.88 20.29
CA MET A 180 28.30 -9.85 21.33
C MET A 180 27.13 -10.81 21.51
N ILE A 181 27.47 -12.04 21.87
CA ILE A 181 26.52 -13.13 22.06
C ILE A 181 26.69 -13.64 23.50
N ASP A 182 25.58 -13.77 24.23
CA ASP A 182 25.57 -14.48 25.52
C ASP A 182 25.89 -15.96 25.26
N GLU A 183 26.77 -16.56 26.07
CA GLU A 183 27.24 -17.93 25.85
C GLU A 183 26.11 -18.99 25.91
N LYS A 184 25.00 -18.69 26.60
CA LYS A 184 23.80 -19.57 26.62
C LYS A 184 22.85 -19.28 25.45
N GLY A 185 23.12 -18.26 24.64
CA GLY A 185 22.30 -17.83 23.50
C GLY A 185 20.96 -17.20 23.89
N GLU A 186 20.84 -16.66 25.11
CA GLU A 186 19.57 -16.11 25.62
C GLU A 186 19.25 -14.73 25.04
N PHE A 187 20.28 -13.93 24.77
CA PHE A 187 20.17 -12.60 24.17
C PHE A 187 21.47 -12.21 23.47
N ASN A 188 21.35 -11.23 22.57
CA ASN A 188 22.45 -10.61 21.86
C ASN A 188 22.60 -9.16 22.31
N TYR A 189 23.80 -8.64 22.14
CA TYR A 189 24.14 -7.26 22.46
C TYR A 189 24.93 -6.67 21.30
N SER A 190 24.67 -5.42 20.94
CA SER A 190 25.45 -4.70 19.94
C SER A 190 25.79 -3.29 20.42
N ILE A 191 26.99 -2.83 20.12
CA ILE A 191 27.44 -1.44 20.29
C ILE A 191 27.65 -0.85 18.91
N ASN A 192 26.75 0.05 18.53
CA ASN A 192 26.90 0.87 17.34
C ASN A 192 27.51 2.21 17.74
N SER A 193 28.47 2.70 16.97
CA SER A 193 29.21 3.93 17.25
C SER A 193 29.23 4.80 16.00
N ASP A 194 28.48 5.89 16.02
CA ASP A 194 28.43 6.87 14.94
C ASP A 194 29.35 8.03 15.29
N LYS A 195 30.43 8.21 14.51
CA LYS A 195 31.36 9.33 14.68
C LYS A 195 31.04 10.43 13.68
N LEU A 196 30.76 11.62 14.21
CA LEU A 196 30.40 12.78 13.44
C LEU A 196 31.64 13.61 13.14
N ASP A 197 31.78 14.01 11.88
CA ASP A 197 32.85 14.86 11.41
C ASP A 197 32.35 16.29 11.13
N ALA A 198 33.26 17.16 10.70
CA ALA A 198 32.91 18.54 10.34
C ALA A 198 31.88 18.60 9.19
N THR A 199 31.92 17.62 8.28
CA THR A 199 30.96 17.48 7.17
C THR A 199 29.57 17.19 7.69
N SER A 200 29.44 16.28 8.66
CA SER A 200 28.16 15.92 9.30
C SER A 200 27.51 17.13 9.96
N ILE A 201 28.30 17.92 10.71
CA ILE A 201 27.85 19.16 11.32
C ILE A 201 27.41 20.18 10.26
N ALA A 202 28.23 20.39 9.22
CA ALA A 202 27.90 21.32 8.14
C ALA A 202 26.63 20.90 7.37
N GLY A 203 26.44 19.61 7.14
CA GLY A 203 25.25 19.04 6.51
C GLY A 203 23.99 19.30 7.34
N MET A 204 24.05 19.07 8.65
CA MET A 204 22.89 19.34 9.51
C MET A 204 22.53 20.83 9.57
N ARG A 205 23.53 21.72 9.61
CA ARG A 205 23.30 23.17 9.53
C ARG A 205 22.54 23.56 8.26
N LEU A 206 22.87 22.94 7.14
CA LEU A 206 22.19 23.19 5.86
C LEU A 206 20.74 22.69 5.88
N ILE A 207 20.50 21.51 6.46
CA ILE A 207 19.14 20.94 6.62
C ILE A 207 18.26 21.84 7.49
N LEU A 208 18.80 22.31 8.62
CA LEU A 208 18.08 23.17 9.57
C LEU A 208 18.03 24.63 9.14
N ASN A 209 18.80 25.00 8.11
CA ASN A 209 19.06 26.39 7.74
C ASN A 209 19.57 27.24 8.94
N ASP A 210 20.41 26.64 9.79
CA ASP A 210 20.96 27.24 11.01
C ASP A 210 22.49 27.33 10.97
N TYR A 211 22.97 28.54 10.70
CA TYR A 211 24.40 28.86 10.65
C TYR A 211 24.89 29.62 11.89
N SER A 212 24.04 29.77 12.91
CA SER A 212 24.28 30.63 14.07
C SER A 212 24.51 29.86 15.37
N SER A 213 23.84 28.72 15.54
CA SER A 213 23.99 27.86 16.72
C SER A 213 25.41 27.32 16.85
N SER A 214 25.83 26.98 18.07
CA SER A 214 27.13 26.36 18.33
C SER A 214 27.20 24.95 17.74
N ASN A 215 28.41 24.40 17.56
CA ASN A 215 28.55 23.00 17.10
C ASN A 215 27.96 22.01 18.10
N GLU A 216 27.92 22.35 19.39
CA GLU A 216 27.28 21.54 20.45
C GLU A 216 25.77 21.48 20.25
N GLN A 217 25.14 22.63 19.98
CA GLN A 217 23.71 22.70 19.68
C GLN A 217 23.36 21.93 18.40
N ILE A 218 24.19 22.05 17.35
CA ILE A 218 23.97 21.25 16.11
C ILE A 218 24.16 19.76 16.37
N PHE A 219 25.12 19.37 17.22
CA PHE A 219 25.31 17.98 17.62
C PHE A 219 24.09 17.43 18.38
N GLU A 220 23.49 18.20 19.29
CA GLU A 220 22.25 17.84 19.97
C GLU A 220 21.09 17.64 18.97
N GLU A 221 20.98 18.50 17.96
CA GLU A 221 19.98 18.33 16.88
C GLU A 221 20.23 17.07 16.05
N ILE A 222 21.48 16.71 15.76
CA ILE A 222 21.81 15.41 15.12
C ILE A 222 21.37 14.26 16.03
N SER A 223 21.63 14.32 17.34
CA SER A 223 21.18 13.29 18.27
C SER A 223 19.65 13.16 18.32
N ASN A 224 18.93 14.28 18.28
CA ASN A 224 17.47 14.29 18.20
C ASN A 224 16.97 13.75 16.86
N TYR A 225 17.66 14.06 15.76
CA TYR A 225 17.39 13.47 14.46
C TYR A 225 17.62 11.96 14.46
N THR A 226 18.63 11.44 15.17
CA THR A 226 18.81 9.98 15.35
C THR A 226 17.60 9.32 16.02
N LYS A 227 16.98 9.99 17.01
CA LYS A 227 15.73 9.53 17.64
C LYS A 227 14.55 9.52 16.66
N SER A 228 14.57 10.37 15.63
CA SER A 228 13.52 10.39 14.61
C SER A 228 13.49 9.10 13.77
N TYR A 229 14.62 8.41 13.58
CA TYR A 229 14.64 7.10 12.92
C TYR A 229 13.84 6.06 13.68
N PHE A 230 13.90 6.06 15.02
CA PHE A 230 13.08 5.17 15.84
C PHE A 230 11.58 5.46 15.66
N ARG A 231 11.19 6.74 15.53
CA ARG A 231 9.81 7.13 15.22
C ARG A 231 9.38 6.75 13.80
N ALA A 232 10.28 6.82 12.83
CA ALA A 232 10.04 6.34 11.48
C ALA A 232 9.84 4.82 11.47
N MET A 233 10.68 4.07 12.19
CA MET A 233 10.51 2.63 12.40
C MET A 233 9.16 2.31 13.06
N GLN A 234 8.79 3.02 14.14
CA GLN A 234 7.48 2.87 14.78
C GLN A 234 6.33 3.10 13.79
N SER A 235 6.44 4.10 12.91
CA SER A 235 5.42 4.41 11.90
C SER A 235 5.33 3.31 10.83
N LEU A 236 6.47 2.75 10.42
CA LEU A 236 6.54 1.61 9.50
C LEU A 236 5.82 0.39 10.10
N TYR A 237 6.18 -0.01 11.33
CA TYR A 237 5.54 -1.14 12.03
C TYR A 237 4.05 -0.89 12.26
N LYS A 238 3.62 0.35 12.52
CA LYS A 238 2.19 0.70 12.61
C LYS A 238 1.47 0.48 11.27
N ASN A 239 2.07 0.89 10.16
CA ASN A 239 1.48 0.67 8.84
C ASN A 239 1.41 -0.83 8.50
N GLU A 240 2.48 -1.59 8.76
CA GLU A 240 2.50 -3.05 8.58
C GLU A 240 1.49 -3.77 9.47
N PHE A 241 1.29 -3.29 10.71
CA PHE A 241 0.27 -3.81 11.61
C PHE A 241 -1.13 -3.62 11.01
N LEU A 242 -1.46 -2.40 10.59
CA LEU A 242 -2.80 -2.05 10.10
C LEU A 242 -3.09 -2.62 8.70
N PHE A 243 -2.10 -2.68 7.83
CA PHE A 243 -2.28 -2.94 6.39
C PHE A 243 -1.46 -4.14 5.85
N SER A 244 -0.79 -4.89 6.71
CA SER A 244 0.15 -5.97 6.37
C SER A 244 1.40 -5.49 5.61
N GLY A 245 2.48 -6.26 5.70
CA GLY A 245 3.76 -5.93 5.06
C GLY A 245 3.69 -5.94 3.53
N THR A 246 4.66 -5.27 2.88
CA THR A 246 4.80 -5.25 1.40
C THR A 246 5.36 -6.54 0.82
N ASP A 247 5.94 -7.41 1.66
CA ASP A 247 6.51 -8.69 1.24
C ASP A 247 5.38 -9.72 1.04
N ALA A 248 5.50 -10.54 -0.02
CA ALA A 248 4.44 -11.42 -0.53
C ALA A 248 3.95 -12.55 0.41
N ALA A 249 4.54 -12.69 1.59
CA ALA A 249 3.97 -13.52 2.65
C ALA A 249 2.98 -12.64 3.42
N SER A 250 1.77 -13.13 3.70
CA SER A 250 0.74 -12.46 4.50
C SER A 250 1.20 -12.15 5.95
N SER A 251 2.28 -11.38 6.10
CA SER A 251 2.98 -11.14 7.34
C SER A 251 2.48 -9.85 7.97
N GLU A 252 2.03 -9.96 9.21
CA GLU A 252 1.70 -8.83 10.09
C GLU A 252 2.90 -8.59 11.00
N SER A 253 3.38 -7.34 11.04
CA SER A 253 4.41 -6.92 11.99
C SER A 253 3.80 -5.88 12.94
N ASN A 254 4.19 -5.90 14.20
CA ASN A 254 3.80 -4.87 15.17
C ASN A 254 4.97 -4.53 16.10
N MET A 255 4.93 -3.34 16.70
CA MET A 255 5.92 -2.85 17.64
C MET A 255 5.22 -2.19 18.83
N LYS A 256 5.58 -2.59 20.04
CA LYS A 256 5.04 -2.02 21.29
C LYS A 256 6.16 -1.47 22.15
N ILE A 257 6.08 -0.20 22.48
CA ILE A 257 7.00 0.47 23.39
C ILE A 257 6.42 0.37 24.80
N PHE A 258 7.20 -0.17 25.73
CA PHE A 258 6.82 -0.30 27.14
C PHE A 258 7.39 0.82 28.00
N ALA A 259 8.57 1.33 27.65
CA ALA A 259 9.16 2.51 28.28
C ALA A 259 10.03 3.30 27.30
N ASP A 260 9.97 4.62 27.39
CA ASP A 260 10.80 5.58 26.66
C ASP A 260 11.05 6.79 27.58
N TYR A 261 12.27 6.94 28.08
CA TYR A 261 12.62 8.08 28.92
C TYR A 261 14.11 8.42 28.82
N SER A 262 14.49 9.53 29.45
CA SER A 262 15.88 9.99 29.52
C SER A 262 16.47 9.76 30.92
N GLU A 263 17.72 9.31 30.97
CA GLU A 263 18.49 9.18 32.21
C GLU A 263 19.98 9.43 31.97
N TYR A 264 20.74 9.68 33.04
CA TYR A 264 22.18 9.93 32.93
C TYR A 264 22.96 8.61 32.94
N ILE A 265 23.63 8.30 31.84
CA ILE A 265 24.48 7.10 31.67
C ILE A 265 25.87 7.58 31.28
N TYR A 266 26.91 7.12 31.98
CA TYR A 266 28.28 7.66 31.86
C TYR A 266 28.37 9.20 31.99
N GLY A 267 27.48 9.81 32.79
CA GLY A 267 27.40 11.26 32.96
C GLY A 267 26.76 12.03 31.81
N GLN A 268 26.26 11.35 30.78
CA GLN A 268 25.57 11.96 29.63
C GLN A 268 24.07 11.72 29.69
N LEU A 269 23.28 12.74 29.33
CA LEU A 269 21.84 12.59 29.17
C LEU A 269 21.56 11.65 27.99
N SER A 270 21.12 10.43 28.30
CA SER A 270 20.93 9.33 27.37
C SER A 270 19.46 8.95 27.28
N ASN A 271 19.04 8.40 26.15
CA ASN A 271 17.68 7.88 25.96
C ASN A 271 17.68 6.36 26.07
N VAL A 272 16.73 5.81 26.82
CA VAL A 272 16.54 4.36 27.01
C VAL A 272 15.13 4.00 26.57
N VAL A 273 15.03 3.04 25.66
CA VAL A 273 13.77 2.54 25.14
C VAL A 273 13.68 1.03 25.30
N LEU A 274 12.64 0.55 25.96
CA LEU A 274 12.27 -0.86 26.06
C LEU A 274 11.04 -1.11 25.20
N TYR A 275 11.18 -1.99 24.21
CA TYR A 275 10.12 -2.30 23.25
C TYR A 275 10.17 -3.75 22.80
N ASN A 276 9.04 -4.27 22.34
CA ASN A 276 9.01 -5.54 21.60
C ASN A 276 8.67 -5.30 20.15
N ILE A 277 9.16 -6.18 19.29
CA ILE A 277 8.71 -6.33 17.90
C ILE A 277 8.17 -7.74 17.72
N ILE A 278 7.09 -7.87 16.95
CA ILE A 278 6.56 -9.17 16.53
C ILE A 278 6.48 -9.18 15.02
N LYS A 279 6.81 -10.33 14.43
CA LYS A 279 6.55 -10.66 13.03
C LYS A 279 5.82 -11.98 12.99
N SER A 280 4.66 -11.98 12.36
CA SER A 280 3.78 -13.14 12.29
C SER A 280 3.39 -13.40 10.85
N ASP A 281 3.39 -14.66 10.44
CA ASP A 281 2.84 -15.14 9.18
C ASP A 281 1.83 -16.27 9.44
N LYS A 282 1.40 -16.95 8.38
CA LYS A 282 0.44 -18.06 8.45
C LYS A 282 0.95 -19.26 9.28
N TYR A 283 2.26 -19.41 9.45
CA TYR A 283 2.88 -20.61 10.02
C TYR A 283 3.57 -20.37 11.36
N SER A 284 3.95 -19.13 11.64
CA SER A 284 4.80 -18.79 12.77
C SER A 284 4.59 -17.36 13.23
N SER A 285 4.88 -17.13 14.50
CA SER A 285 4.93 -15.80 15.09
C SER A 285 6.16 -15.71 15.98
N VAL A 286 7.06 -14.79 15.65
CA VAL A 286 8.32 -14.57 16.38
C VAL A 286 8.27 -13.18 17.02
N GLU A 287 8.47 -13.15 18.33
CA GLU A 287 8.49 -11.91 19.11
C GLU A 287 9.83 -11.75 19.83
N GLU A 288 10.42 -10.57 19.68
CA GLU A 288 11.71 -10.19 20.26
C GLU A 288 11.52 -8.97 21.18
N THR A 289 12.22 -8.97 22.30
CA THR A 289 12.28 -7.86 23.26
C THR A 289 13.62 -7.15 23.08
N HIS A 290 13.58 -5.82 23.05
CA HIS A 290 14.72 -4.95 22.80
C HIS A 290 14.88 -3.88 23.88
N ILE A 291 16.13 -3.60 24.25
CA ILE A 291 16.53 -2.43 25.03
C ILE A 291 17.52 -1.64 24.19
N MET A 292 17.13 -0.45 23.78
CA MET A 292 17.98 0.47 23.03
C MET A 292 18.40 1.63 23.94
N ILE A 293 19.70 1.89 24.02
CA ILE A 293 20.30 2.96 24.82
C ILE A 293 21.10 3.85 23.88
N THR A 294 20.72 5.12 23.75
CA THR A 294 21.42 6.10 22.92
C THR A 294 22.18 7.09 23.81
N ILE A 295 23.50 7.13 23.67
CA ILE A 295 24.43 7.92 24.51
C ILE A 295 25.15 8.94 23.62
N PRO A 296 24.68 10.18 23.56
CA PRO A 296 25.33 11.24 22.80
C PRO A 296 26.52 11.83 23.58
N ILE A 297 27.68 11.96 22.92
CA ILE A 297 28.93 12.48 23.51
C ILE A 297 29.55 13.53 22.59
N TYR A 298 29.27 14.80 22.91
CA TYR A 298 29.78 15.93 22.13
C TYR A 298 31.31 16.03 22.13
N SER A 299 31.97 15.77 23.27
CA SER A 299 33.43 15.94 23.42
C SER A 299 34.24 15.07 22.45
N ASN A 300 33.69 13.92 22.04
CA ASN A 300 34.30 13.00 21.07
C ASN A 300 33.56 13.02 19.73
N MET A 301 32.53 13.87 19.57
CA MET A 301 31.62 13.93 18.42
C MET A 301 31.05 12.56 18.06
N SER A 302 30.59 11.79 19.05
CA SER A 302 30.12 10.43 18.83
C SER A 302 28.75 10.18 19.47
N ILE A 303 27.93 9.38 18.81
CA ILE A 303 26.68 8.84 19.34
C ILE A 303 26.85 7.32 19.44
N TYR A 304 26.76 6.79 20.65
CA TYR A 304 26.81 5.34 20.88
C TYR A 304 25.40 4.82 21.06
N THR A 305 25.03 3.79 20.31
CA THR A 305 23.76 3.09 20.45
C THR A 305 24.04 1.66 20.89
N ILE A 306 23.66 1.35 22.13
CA ILE A 306 23.71 0.00 22.67
C ILE A 306 22.34 -0.64 22.44
N ASN A 307 22.29 -1.77 21.76
CA ASN A 307 21.05 -2.52 21.54
C ASN A 307 21.18 -3.93 22.13
N ILE A 308 20.33 -4.26 23.09
CA ILE A 308 20.19 -5.60 23.67
C ILE A 308 18.91 -6.21 23.12
N SER A 309 18.98 -7.40 22.55
CA SER A 309 17.81 -8.09 21.98
C SER A 309 17.76 -9.55 22.37
N GLY A 310 16.61 -10.05 22.77
CA GLY A 310 16.39 -11.47 23.08
C GLY A 310 14.97 -11.90 22.78
N LYS A 311 14.70 -13.20 22.87
CA LYS A 311 13.33 -13.72 22.72
C LYS A 311 12.41 -13.14 23.79
N ARG A 312 11.12 -12.99 23.47
CA ARG A 312 10.10 -12.62 24.48
C ARG A 312 10.29 -13.42 25.78
N GLY A 313 10.32 -12.70 26.91
CA GLY A 313 10.47 -13.31 28.24
C GLY A 313 11.90 -13.38 28.76
N PHE A 314 12.90 -12.94 28.00
CA PHE A 314 14.31 -13.07 28.41
C PHE A 314 14.74 -12.15 29.57
N LEU A 315 13.96 -11.12 29.93
CA LEU A 315 14.30 -10.18 31.01
C LEU A 315 14.02 -10.79 32.39
N THR A 316 14.69 -11.90 32.69
CA THR A 316 14.70 -12.54 34.01
C THR A 316 15.64 -11.81 34.97
N THR A 317 15.52 -12.05 36.27
CA THR A 317 16.44 -11.46 37.26
C THR A 317 17.91 -11.81 36.97
N GLU A 318 18.19 -13.03 36.50
CA GLU A 318 19.54 -13.46 36.10
C GLU A 318 20.05 -12.64 34.91
N ASN A 319 19.24 -12.54 33.84
CA ASN A 319 19.63 -11.84 32.62
C ASN A 319 19.74 -10.32 32.83
N ILE A 320 18.89 -9.72 33.66
CA ILE A 320 19.05 -8.32 34.08
C ILE A 320 20.40 -8.11 34.78
N GLY A 321 20.82 -9.06 35.64
CA GLY A 321 22.15 -9.05 36.26
C GLY A 321 23.28 -9.09 35.24
N LYS A 322 23.21 -10.00 34.26
CA LYS A 322 24.18 -10.13 33.17
C LYS A 322 24.27 -8.86 32.31
N ILE A 323 23.12 -8.27 31.96
CA ILE A 323 23.05 -7.03 31.16
C ILE A 323 23.68 -5.86 31.92
N LYS A 324 23.38 -5.75 33.23
CA LYS A 324 23.97 -4.73 34.10
C LYS A 324 25.49 -4.84 34.17
N GLU A 325 26.01 -6.06 34.32
CA GLU A 325 27.46 -6.31 34.30
C GLU A 325 28.09 -5.84 33.00
N LEU A 326 27.46 -6.18 31.87
CA LEU A 326 27.95 -5.82 30.53
C LEU A 326 27.95 -4.30 30.30
N ILE A 327 26.88 -3.59 30.66
CA ILE A 327 26.84 -2.12 30.59
C ILE A 327 27.95 -1.51 31.46
N ASN A 328 28.15 -2.02 32.67
CA ASN A 328 29.19 -1.50 33.56
C ASN A 328 30.61 -1.80 33.09
N ALA A 329 30.78 -2.84 32.26
CA ALA A 329 32.07 -3.24 31.71
C ALA A 329 32.52 -2.37 30.53
N LEU A 330 31.61 -1.62 29.91
CA LEU A 330 31.93 -0.64 28.87
C LEU A 330 32.51 0.64 29.51
N LYS A 331 33.69 1.04 29.04
CA LYS A 331 34.42 2.24 29.46
C LYS A 331 34.68 3.13 28.26
N ILE A 332 34.01 4.27 28.22
CA ILE A 332 34.20 5.27 27.16
C ILE A 332 35.26 6.27 27.60
N GLN A 333 36.21 6.58 26.72
CA GLN A 333 37.32 7.48 27.04
C GLN A 333 36.83 8.86 27.50
N ASN A 334 37.43 9.37 28.58
CA ASN A 334 37.12 10.65 29.21
C ASN A 334 35.74 10.78 29.88
N LEU A 335 35.01 9.68 30.04
CA LEU A 335 33.74 9.65 30.78
C LEU A 335 33.85 8.88 32.10
N PRO A 336 33.02 9.24 33.11
CA PRO A 336 32.94 8.48 34.34
C PRO A 336 32.41 7.06 34.06
N ALA A 337 32.85 6.10 34.87
CA ALA A 337 32.28 4.75 34.85
C ALA A 337 30.78 4.80 35.18
N ASN A 338 29.99 3.97 34.52
CA ASN A 338 28.58 3.83 34.88
C ASN A 338 28.47 3.13 36.24
N GLN A 339 27.80 3.79 37.20
CA GLN A 339 27.57 3.23 38.54
C GLN A 339 26.10 2.87 38.78
N ASN A 340 25.19 3.35 37.92
CA ASN A 340 23.76 3.19 38.11
C ASN A 340 23.20 2.06 37.24
N SER A 341 22.27 1.30 37.79
CA SER A 341 21.42 0.41 36.98
C SER A 341 20.45 1.25 36.16
N LEU A 342 20.11 0.81 34.95
CA LEU A 342 19.03 1.44 34.18
C LEU A 342 17.76 1.45 35.02
N LYS A 343 17.01 2.55 34.97
CA LYS A 343 15.78 2.67 35.77
C LYS A 343 14.74 1.62 35.40
N ILE A 344 14.70 1.15 34.15
CA ILE A 344 13.75 0.16 33.63
C ILE A 344 13.85 -1.14 34.41
N PHE A 345 15.05 -1.52 34.86
CA PHE A 345 15.26 -2.77 35.60
C PHE A 345 14.67 -2.74 37.01
N ASN A 346 14.37 -1.55 37.54
CA ASN A 346 13.69 -1.38 38.81
C ASN A 346 12.17 -1.27 38.66
N ASP A 347 11.66 -1.11 37.43
CA ASP A 347 10.23 -1.07 37.14
C ASP A 347 9.70 -2.48 36.84
N VAL A 348 9.34 -3.19 37.92
CA VAL A 348 8.84 -4.57 37.86
C VAL A 348 7.59 -4.68 36.99
N LYS A 349 6.71 -3.67 36.96
CA LYS A 349 5.49 -3.71 36.14
C LYS A 349 5.85 -3.66 34.66
N THR A 350 6.70 -2.72 34.27
CA THR A 350 7.14 -2.58 32.87
C THR A 350 7.91 -3.81 32.38
N VAL A 351 8.83 -4.35 33.19
CA VAL A 351 9.58 -5.58 32.84
C VAL A 351 8.63 -6.78 32.68
N ARG A 352 7.66 -6.94 33.60
CA ARG A 352 6.66 -8.01 33.51
C ARG A 352 5.82 -7.85 32.24
N SER A 353 5.36 -6.64 31.92
CA SER A 353 4.61 -6.37 30.69
C SER A 353 5.41 -6.67 29.42
N ALA A 354 6.69 -6.29 29.36
CA ALA A 354 7.55 -6.61 28.22
C ALA A 354 7.78 -8.12 28.05
N ASN A 355 7.95 -8.84 29.16
CA ASN A 355 8.08 -10.31 29.15
C ASN A 355 6.78 -11.03 28.75
N SER A 356 5.61 -10.48 29.11
CA SER A 356 4.31 -11.00 28.66
C SER A 356 4.06 -10.78 27.16
N GLY A 357 4.71 -9.78 26.58
CA GLY A 357 4.70 -9.52 25.15
C GLY A 357 3.68 -8.51 24.65
N ILE A 358 3.64 -8.33 23.34
CA ILE A 358 2.66 -7.48 22.64
C ILE A 358 1.25 -8.03 22.85
N TYR A 359 1.10 -9.35 22.72
CA TYR A 359 -0.14 -10.11 22.91
C TYR A 359 0.01 -11.13 24.04
N PRO A 360 -0.32 -10.77 25.29
CA PRO A 360 -0.27 -11.67 26.43
C PRO A 360 -1.25 -12.85 26.30
N LEU A 361 -0.87 -14.03 26.81
CA LEU A 361 -1.74 -15.20 26.84
C LEU A 361 -2.92 -14.99 27.80
N LEU A 362 -4.15 -15.14 27.29
CA LEU A 362 -5.38 -15.01 28.06
C LEU A 362 -5.51 -16.00 29.23
N SER A 363 -4.81 -17.13 29.19
CA SER A 363 -4.87 -18.20 30.19
C SER A 363 -3.95 -18.01 31.40
N GLU A 364 -2.99 -17.08 31.36
CA GLU A 364 -1.89 -16.99 32.34
C GLU A 364 -1.84 -15.68 33.15
N SER A 365 -2.80 -14.77 32.93
CA SER A 365 -2.81 -13.44 33.56
C SER A 365 -4.11 -13.15 34.31
N ASP A 366 -4.01 -12.47 35.45
CA ASP A 366 -5.13 -11.68 35.97
C ASP A 366 -5.49 -10.62 34.92
N ILE A 367 -6.64 -10.80 34.26
CA ILE A 367 -7.07 -9.92 33.18
C ILE A 367 -7.57 -8.61 33.78
N GLU A 368 -6.80 -7.55 33.57
CA GLU A 368 -7.24 -6.18 33.86
C GLU A 368 -8.14 -5.70 32.71
N TYR A 369 -9.39 -5.34 33.05
CA TYR A 369 -10.35 -4.82 32.08
C TYR A 369 -10.32 -3.29 32.04
N THR A 370 -10.50 -2.74 30.85
CA THR A 370 -10.71 -1.31 30.64
C THR A 370 -12.09 -1.09 29.99
N GLU A 371 -12.69 0.07 30.28
CA GLU A 371 -14.00 0.44 29.74
C GLU A 371 -13.81 1.24 28.45
N TYR A 372 -14.46 0.79 27.37
CA TYR A 372 -14.65 1.57 26.16
C TYR A 372 -16.01 2.25 26.22
N ILE A 373 -16.05 3.56 26.03
CA ILE A 373 -17.29 4.35 26.00
C ILE A 373 -17.37 5.06 24.65
N ASN A 374 -18.42 4.79 23.89
CA ASN A 374 -18.77 5.54 22.69
C ASN A 374 -20.07 6.30 22.92
N LEU A 375 -19.96 7.57 23.32
CA LEU A 375 -21.11 8.44 23.59
C LEU A 375 -21.88 8.80 22.32
N GLN A 376 -21.21 8.92 21.17
CA GLN A 376 -21.83 9.20 19.87
C GLN A 376 -22.72 8.03 19.43
N GLN A 377 -22.28 6.81 19.72
CA GLN A 377 -22.99 5.58 19.38
C GLN A 377 -23.78 4.97 20.54
N ASN A 378 -23.94 5.68 21.66
CA ASN A 378 -24.81 5.29 22.78
C ASN A 378 -24.49 3.92 23.41
N PHE A 379 -23.22 3.53 23.48
CA PHE A 379 -22.83 2.28 24.14
C PHE A 379 -21.52 2.38 24.91
N LYS A 380 -21.35 1.45 25.85
CA LYS A 380 -20.07 1.15 26.48
C LYS A 380 -19.91 -0.35 26.65
N MET A 381 -18.68 -0.79 26.81
CA MET A 381 -18.32 -2.19 27.03
C MET A 381 -16.99 -2.29 27.76
N GLN A 382 -16.72 -3.45 28.34
CA GLN A 382 -15.43 -3.76 28.94
C GLN A 382 -14.66 -4.72 28.04
N TYR A 383 -13.35 -4.53 27.96
CA TYR A 383 -12.45 -5.44 27.26
C TYR A 383 -11.10 -5.54 27.97
N PRO A 384 -10.35 -6.63 27.79
CA PRO A 384 -9.00 -6.75 28.33
C PRO A 384 -8.12 -5.57 27.90
N SER A 385 -7.53 -4.86 28.87
CA SER A 385 -6.63 -3.73 28.65
C SER A 385 -5.36 -4.09 27.86
N THR A 386 -5.06 -5.38 27.74
CA THR A 386 -3.96 -5.91 26.94
C THR A 386 -4.26 -5.97 25.44
N PHE A 387 -5.53 -5.89 25.03
CA PHE A 387 -5.89 -5.87 23.62
C PHE A 387 -5.41 -4.57 22.97
N THR A 388 -4.84 -4.69 21.78
CA THR A 388 -4.23 -3.55 21.09
C THR A 388 -5.25 -2.90 20.16
N PRO A 389 -5.50 -1.58 20.24
CA PRO A 389 -6.35 -0.88 19.27
C PRO A 389 -5.89 -1.17 17.84
N TYR A 390 -6.82 -1.52 16.95
CA TYR A 390 -6.51 -1.97 15.60
C TYR A 390 -7.01 -0.98 14.55
N LEU A 391 -8.15 -1.26 13.91
CA LEU A 391 -8.77 -0.39 12.92
C LEU A 391 -9.96 0.33 13.55
N GLN A 392 -10.04 1.64 13.32
CA GLN A 392 -11.11 2.51 13.81
C GLN A 392 -11.48 3.49 12.71
N ASN A 393 -12.77 3.79 12.60
CA ASN A 393 -13.31 4.81 11.71
C ASN A 393 -14.72 5.19 12.18
N SER A 394 -14.86 6.45 12.60
CA SER A 394 -16.07 7.05 13.18
C SER A 394 -16.30 8.44 12.59
N ILE A 395 -15.91 8.65 11.32
CA ILE A 395 -15.97 9.99 10.71
C ILE A 395 -17.39 10.42 10.34
N ILE A 396 -18.36 9.50 10.33
CA ILE A 396 -19.79 9.74 10.08
C ILE A 396 -20.60 9.20 11.27
N ASP A 397 -21.63 9.93 11.70
CA ASP A 397 -22.51 9.52 12.80
C ASP A 397 -23.35 8.28 12.49
N SER A 398 -23.76 8.11 11.23
CA SER A 398 -24.65 7.03 10.80
C SER A 398 -23.97 5.65 10.74
N LEU A 399 -22.64 5.60 10.80
CA LEU A 399 -21.85 4.39 10.61
C LEU A 399 -20.53 4.47 11.39
N ASP A 400 -20.33 3.54 12.32
CA ASP A 400 -19.14 3.47 13.19
C ASP A 400 -18.46 2.10 13.10
N PHE A 401 -17.15 2.09 13.27
CA PHE A 401 -16.36 0.87 13.41
C PHE A 401 -15.19 1.08 14.36
N THR A 402 -15.04 0.17 15.32
CA THR A 402 -13.88 0.10 16.21
C THR A 402 -13.45 -1.34 16.41
N SER A 403 -12.14 -1.61 16.42
CA SER A 403 -11.61 -2.96 16.63
C SER A 403 -10.38 -3.00 17.52
N PHE A 404 -10.19 -4.16 18.15
CA PHE A 404 -9.08 -4.46 19.05
C PHE A 404 -8.49 -5.83 18.71
N LYS A 405 -7.17 -5.87 18.52
CA LYS A 405 -6.41 -7.09 18.28
C LYS A 405 -6.15 -7.82 19.59
N ILE A 406 -6.49 -9.10 19.60
CA ILE A 406 -6.21 -10.03 20.68
C ILE A 406 -4.80 -10.60 20.50
N ASP A 407 -4.53 -11.08 19.28
CA ASP A 407 -3.25 -11.61 18.83
C ASP A 407 -3.14 -11.45 17.29
N TYR A 408 -2.11 -12.04 16.68
CA TYR A 408 -1.90 -11.96 15.23
C TYR A 408 -3.03 -12.62 14.40
N ASN A 409 -3.67 -13.65 14.94
CA ASN A 409 -4.75 -14.43 14.32
C ASN A 409 -6.11 -13.79 14.58
N ASN A 410 -6.34 -13.23 15.78
CA ASN A 410 -7.66 -12.88 16.29
C ASN A 410 -7.83 -11.37 16.56
N TYR A 411 -8.94 -10.79 16.12
CA TYR A 411 -9.40 -9.47 16.56
C TYR A 411 -10.90 -9.46 16.88
N ILE A 412 -11.30 -8.54 17.74
CA ILE A 412 -12.71 -8.20 17.95
C ILE A 412 -13.03 -6.87 17.29
N SER A 413 -14.27 -6.70 16.85
CA SER A 413 -14.76 -5.40 16.40
C SER A 413 -16.18 -5.15 16.85
N ILE A 414 -16.52 -3.88 16.98
CA ILE A 414 -17.88 -3.39 17.13
C ILE A 414 -18.15 -2.46 15.97
N SER A 415 -19.24 -2.69 15.26
CA SER A 415 -19.75 -1.76 14.26
C SER A 415 -21.17 -1.36 14.59
N VAL A 416 -21.48 -0.09 14.37
CA VAL A 416 -22.81 0.47 14.61
C VAL A 416 -23.31 1.09 13.31
N GLU A 417 -24.57 0.85 12.97
CA GLU A 417 -25.22 1.47 11.83
C GLU A 417 -26.65 1.89 12.16
N GLU A 418 -27.11 2.99 11.56
CA GLU A 418 -28.51 3.41 11.70
C GLU A 418 -29.46 2.51 10.92
N ILE A 419 -30.56 2.09 11.57
CA ILE A 419 -31.56 1.21 10.98
C ILE A 419 -32.77 2.00 10.50
N HIS A 420 -33.26 1.60 9.33
CA HIS A 420 -34.49 2.16 8.74
C HIS A 420 -35.71 1.31 9.11
N ASN A 421 -35.52 -0.01 9.17
CA ASN A 421 -36.54 -0.96 9.59
C ASN A 421 -35.95 -1.95 10.62
N PRO A 422 -36.29 -1.81 11.91
CA PRO A 422 -35.78 -2.68 12.97
C PRO A 422 -36.13 -4.15 12.76
N ASP A 423 -37.29 -4.45 12.18
CA ASP A 423 -37.83 -5.81 12.11
C ASP A 423 -37.07 -6.70 11.11
N THR A 424 -36.49 -6.11 10.06
CA THR A 424 -35.85 -6.85 8.95
C THR A 424 -34.34 -6.64 8.87
N CYS A 425 -33.77 -5.75 9.67
CA CYS A 425 -32.35 -5.36 9.56
C CYS A 425 -31.40 -6.56 9.73
N ILE A 426 -31.62 -7.41 10.74
CA ILE A 426 -30.77 -8.58 11.02
C ILE A 426 -30.94 -9.62 9.91
N GLU A 427 -32.18 -9.92 9.49
CA GLU A 427 -32.45 -10.88 8.41
C GLU A 427 -31.77 -10.48 7.09
N ASN A 428 -31.77 -9.18 6.77
CA ASN A 428 -31.09 -8.63 5.61
C ASN A 428 -29.57 -8.81 5.70
N LYS A 429 -28.95 -8.69 6.89
CA LYS A 429 -27.52 -8.97 7.07
C LYS A 429 -27.20 -10.44 6.85
N LEU A 430 -28.02 -11.33 7.42
CA LEU A 430 -27.83 -12.77 7.29
C LEU A 430 -27.99 -13.23 5.83
N SER A 431 -28.92 -12.65 5.07
CA SER A 431 -29.10 -12.98 3.65
C SER A 431 -27.90 -12.57 2.80
N ILE A 432 -27.27 -11.43 3.11
CA ILE A 432 -26.02 -10.99 2.45
C ILE A 432 -24.88 -11.97 2.79
N ILE A 433 -24.71 -12.36 4.06
CA ILE A 433 -23.68 -13.33 4.47
C ILE A 433 -23.88 -14.66 3.76
N LYS A 434 -25.10 -15.23 3.83
CA LYS A 434 -25.44 -16.53 3.22
C LYS A 434 -25.28 -16.54 1.70
N SER A 435 -25.42 -15.38 1.05
CA SER A 435 -25.32 -15.27 -0.40
C SER A 435 -23.94 -14.89 -0.92
N SER A 436 -22.98 -14.63 -0.02
CA SER A 436 -21.60 -14.30 -0.39
C SER A 436 -20.87 -15.54 -0.91
N PRO A 437 -20.26 -15.48 -2.11
CA PRO A 437 -19.56 -16.64 -2.70
C PRO A 437 -18.30 -17.05 -1.93
N SER A 438 -17.77 -16.15 -1.11
CA SER A 438 -16.61 -16.41 -0.26
C SER A 438 -16.99 -17.19 1.01
N VAL A 439 -18.27 -17.18 1.39
CA VAL A 439 -18.76 -17.88 2.59
C VAL A 439 -18.97 -19.36 2.28
N ARG A 440 -18.46 -20.22 3.15
CA ARG A 440 -18.69 -21.66 3.08
C ARG A 440 -20.05 -21.99 3.68
N SER A 441 -21.05 -22.18 2.82
CA SER A 441 -22.45 -22.39 3.23
C SER A 441 -22.65 -23.58 4.20
N ASP A 442 -21.80 -24.61 4.13
CA ASP A 442 -21.79 -25.78 5.01
C ASP A 442 -21.31 -25.49 6.45
N THR A 443 -20.81 -24.27 6.71
CA THR A 443 -20.20 -23.89 7.99
C THR A 443 -21.05 -22.90 8.80
N ILE A 444 -22.21 -22.49 8.28
CA ILE A 444 -23.06 -21.48 8.89
C ILE A 444 -23.84 -22.07 10.06
N GLU A 445 -23.65 -21.51 11.25
CA GLU A 445 -24.40 -21.82 12.48
C GLU A 445 -25.02 -20.51 13.00
N GLU A 446 -26.34 -20.42 13.15
CA GLU A 446 -27.01 -19.22 13.64
C GLU A 446 -28.07 -19.52 14.70
N GLY A 447 -28.39 -18.55 15.54
CA GLY A 447 -29.43 -18.69 16.56
C GLY A 447 -29.57 -17.45 17.43
N ASN A 448 -30.38 -17.56 18.48
CA ASN A 448 -30.55 -16.50 19.46
C ASN A 448 -29.82 -16.86 20.76
N SER A 449 -29.26 -15.85 21.42
CA SER A 449 -28.55 -15.98 22.70
C SER A 449 -28.97 -14.84 23.63
N LEU A 450 -29.18 -15.16 24.91
CA LEU A 450 -29.46 -14.18 25.95
C LEU A 450 -28.19 -13.94 26.76
N LEU A 451 -27.57 -12.77 26.57
CA LEU A 451 -26.34 -12.37 27.24
C LEU A 451 -26.63 -11.20 28.19
N SER A 452 -26.42 -11.38 29.49
CA SER A 452 -26.70 -10.36 30.53
C SER A 452 -28.10 -9.73 30.41
N GLY A 453 -29.11 -10.53 30.07
CA GLY A 453 -30.50 -10.08 29.92
C GLY A 453 -30.81 -9.34 28.63
N LYS A 454 -29.89 -9.31 27.66
CA LYS A 454 -30.10 -8.73 26.31
C LYS A 454 -30.17 -9.83 25.27
N ASP A 455 -31.11 -9.68 24.35
CA ASP A 455 -31.25 -10.60 23.21
C ASP A 455 -30.24 -10.25 22.12
N PHE A 456 -29.48 -11.25 21.72
CA PHE A 456 -28.60 -11.20 20.56
C PHE A 456 -28.95 -12.30 19.57
N HIS A 457 -28.87 -11.96 18.30
CA HIS A 457 -28.83 -12.94 17.23
C HIS A 457 -27.37 -13.22 16.86
N TYR A 458 -26.93 -14.47 16.96
CA TYR A 458 -25.56 -14.84 16.62
C TYR A 458 -25.49 -15.61 15.30
N VAL A 459 -24.36 -15.46 14.59
CA VAL A 459 -24.02 -16.28 13.42
C VAL A 459 -22.52 -16.57 13.41
N LYS A 460 -22.16 -17.81 13.12
CA LYS A 460 -20.79 -18.29 12.94
C LYS A 460 -20.63 -18.83 11.53
N TYR A 461 -19.52 -18.53 10.86
CA TYR A 461 -19.29 -18.95 9.49
C TYR A 461 -17.80 -18.86 9.10
N GLU A 462 -17.44 -19.54 8.01
CA GLU A 462 -16.09 -19.50 7.44
C GLU A 462 -16.08 -18.73 6.11
N ILE A 463 -15.13 -17.80 5.93
CA ILE A 463 -14.89 -17.11 4.66
C ILE A 463 -13.57 -17.58 4.06
N LYS A 464 -13.55 -17.89 2.76
CA LYS A 464 -12.33 -18.06 1.98
C LYS A 464 -12.09 -16.83 1.10
N ASP A 465 -11.00 -16.11 1.36
CA ASP A 465 -10.55 -14.97 0.55
C ASP A 465 -9.16 -15.27 -0.02
N GLY A 466 -9.09 -15.55 -1.32
CA GLY A 466 -7.87 -16.04 -1.96
C GLY A 466 -7.34 -17.35 -1.34
N LEU A 467 -6.15 -17.29 -0.73
CA LEU A 467 -5.49 -18.39 -0.02
C LEU A 467 -5.75 -18.38 1.51
N ASP A 468 -6.37 -17.31 2.01
CA ASP A 468 -6.62 -17.11 3.43
C ASP A 468 -8.01 -17.63 3.79
N LEU A 469 -8.12 -18.12 5.02
CA LEU A 469 -9.34 -18.65 5.61
C LEU A 469 -9.64 -17.84 6.87
N TYR A 470 -10.87 -17.41 7.00
CA TYR A 470 -11.35 -16.63 8.13
C TYR A 470 -12.47 -17.38 8.83
N TYR A 471 -12.47 -17.33 10.16
CA TYR A 471 -13.52 -17.85 11.02
C TYR A 471 -14.15 -16.67 11.74
N ILE A 472 -15.45 -16.47 11.53
CA ILE A 472 -16.17 -15.29 12.01
C ILE A 472 -17.28 -15.74 12.94
N GLN A 473 -17.44 -15.00 14.04
CA GLN A 473 -18.57 -15.12 14.96
C GLN A 473 -19.13 -13.72 15.24
N ASP A 474 -20.33 -13.45 14.75
CA ASP A 474 -21.04 -12.19 14.93
C ASP A 474 -22.14 -12.33 15.99
N TYR A 475 -22.36 -11.25 16.74
CA TYR A 475 -23.52 -11.02 17.60
C TYR A 475 -24.20 -9.71 17.19
N TYR A 476 -25.48 -9.78 16.84
CA TYR A 476 -26.31 -8.65 16.43
C TYR A 476 -27.34 -8.31 17.50
N THR A 477 -27.52 -7.02 17.79
CA THR A 477 -28.59 -6.52 18.64
C THR A 477 -29.02 -5.11 18.20
N THR A 478 -30.23 -4.70 18.56
CA THR A 478 -30.78 -3.39 18.17
C THR A 478 -31.13 -2.55 19.39
N TYR A 479 -30.86 -1.25 19.32
CA TYR A 479 -31.22 -0.29 20.36
C TYR A 479 -31.33 1.12 19.77
N ASN A 480 -32.40 1.86 20.10
CA ASN A 480 -32.67 3.24 19.65
C ASN A 480 -32.39 3.49 18.15
N SER A 481 -33.01 2.70 17.27
CA SER A 481 -32.84 2.78 15.81
C SER A 481 -31.40 2.58 15.32
N LYS A 482 -30.57 1.85 16.09
CA LYS A 482 -29.22 1.44 15.67
C LYS A 482 -29.10 -0.09 15.74
N LEU A 483 -28.35 -0.65 14.80
CA LEU A 483 -27.91 -2.05 14.78
C LEU A 483 -26.46 -2.08 15.25
N TYR A 484 -26.21 -2.89 16.27
CA TYR A 484 -24.88 -3.13 16.81
C TYR A 484 -24.47 -4.55 16.38
N LYS A 485 -23.28 -4.66 15.80
CA LYS A 485 -22.63 -5.93 15.52
C LYS A 485 -21.35 -6.01 16.33
N ILE A 486 -21.21 -7.03 17.17
CA ILE A 486 -19.96 -7.40 17.82
C ILE A 486 -19.42 -8.64 17.10
N GLU A 487 -18.24 -8.54 16.51
CA GLU A 487 -17.63 -9.57 15.68
C GLU A 487 -16.33 -10.05 16.31
N LEU A 488 -16.15 -11.37 16.40
CA LEU A 488 -14.85 -12.01 16.55
C LEU A 488 -14.41 -12.53 15.19
N ASN A 489 -13.22 -12.12 14.76
CA ASN A 489 -12.65 -12.50 13.49
C ASN A 489 -11.28 -13.14 13.67
N SER A 490 -11.13 -14.34 13.14
CA SER A 490 -9.92 -15.15 13.26
C SER A 490 -9.39 -15.50 11.88
N ARG A 491 -8.20 -15.02 11.54
CA ARG A 491 -7.50 -15.24 10.27
C ARG A 491 -6.55 -16.42 10.39
N PHE A 492 -6.60 -17.38 9.48
CA PHE A 492 -5.79 -18.61 9.38
C PHE A 492 -6.28 -19.79 10.22
N GLU A 493 -6.46 -19.62 11.53
CA GLU A 493 -6.88 -20.70 12.45
C GLU A 493 -8.14 -20.36 13.25
N LYS A 494 -8.87 -21.39 13.68
CA LYS A 494 -10.04 -21.22 14.56
C LYS A 494 -9.61 -20.59 15.89
N PRO A 495 -10.42 -19.69 16.48
CA PRO A 495 -10.10 -19.11 17.78
C PRO A 495 -10.04 -20.20 18.86
N SER A 496 -9.10 -20.06 19.79
CA SER A 496 -9.02 -20.95 20.95
C SER A 496 -10.22 -20.76 21.89
N ALA A 497 -10.50 -21.75 22.73
CA ALA A 497 -11.59 -21.65 23.72
C ALA A 497 -11.41 -20.44 24.66
N ALA A 498 -10.17 -20.07 25.00
CA ALA A 498 -9.89 -18.90 25.82
C ALA A 498 -10.30 -17.60 25.10
N VAL A 499 -10.02 -17.49 23.81
CA VAL A 499 -10.42 -16.34 22.98
C VAL A 499 -11.94 -16.24 22.86
N VAL A 500 -12.63 -17.35 22.57
CA VAL A 500 -14.09 -17.38 22.45
C VAL A 500 -14.77 -17.01 23.77
N ASN A 501 -14.29 -17.56 24.90
CA ASN A 501 -14.83 -17.24 26.21
C ASN A 501 -14.65 -15.75 26.55
N GLU A 502 -13.50 -15.17 26.20
CA GLU A 502 -13.25 -13.75 26.45
C GLU A 502 -14.11 -12.86 25.56
N PHE A 503 -14.30 -13.22 24.30
CA PHE A 503 -15.23 -12.54 23.40
C PHE A 503 -16.68 -12.53 23.93
N ILE A 504 -17.16 -13.66 24.47
CA ILE A 504 -18.50 -13.74 25.06
C ILE A 504 -18.64 -12.80 26.27
N LYS A 505 -17.64 -12.74 27.17
CA LYS A 505 -17.66 -11.80 28.30
C LYS A 505 -17.71 -10.35 27.84
N ILE A 506 -17.00 -10.02 26.76
CA ILE A 506 -17.01 -8.67 26.18
C ILE A 506 -18.42 -8.33 25.68
N ALA A 507 -19.05 -9.24 24.92
CA ALA A 507 -20.43 -9.06 24.47
C ALA A 507 -21.42 -8.95 25.65
N GLU A 508 -21.25 -9.76 26.70
CA GLU A 508 -22.05 -9.71 27.93
C GLU A 508 -21.90 -8.39 28.71
N SER A 509 -20.75 -7.71 28.60
CA SER A 509 -20.46 -6.45 29.29
C SER A 509 -21.05 -5.22 28.60
N MET A 510 -21.60 -5.38 27.39
CA MET A 510 -22.12 -4.25 26.62
C MET A 510 -23.34 -3.63 27.32
N GLU A 511 -23.31 -2.32 27.52
CA GLU A 511 -24.38 -1.52 28.10
C GLU A 511 -24.74 -0.36 27.17
N PHE A 512 -26.04 -0.12 27.00
CA PHE A 512 -26.53 1.02 26.24
C PHE A 512 -26.64 2.26 27.14
N ILE A 513 -26.32 3.40 26.58
CA ILE A 513 -26.33 4.70 27.25
C ILE A 513 -27.48 5.52 26.65
N ASP A 514 -28.21 6.25 27.50
CA ASP A 514 -29.26 7.15 27.02
C ASP A 514 -28.67 8.26 26.14
N SER A 515 -29.37 8.58 25.05
CA SER A 515 -28.92 9.59 24.09
C SER A 515 -28.84 10.98 24.75
N VAL A 516 -27.68 11.61 24.70
CA VAL A 516 -27.57 13.04 25.02
C VAL A 516 -27.98 13.82 23.78
N LYS A 517 -29.16 14.44 23.80
CA LYS A 517 -29.57 15.37 22.74
C LYS A 517 -28.55 16.50 22.65
N THR A 518 -27.77 16.50 21.57
CA THR A 518 -26.90 17.60 21.22
C THR A 518 -27.71 18.54 20.33
N ASP A 519 -28.36 19.52 20.96
CA ASP A 519 -29.01 20.62 20.25
C ASP A 519 -27.92 21.59 19.77
N PHE A 520 -27.24 21.22 18.67
CA PHE A 520 -26.45 22.17 17.91
C PHE A 520 -27.14 22.44 16.58
N ILE A 521 -27.54 23.69 16.37
CA ILE A 521 -28.00 24.18 15.09
C ILE A 521 -26.75 24.78 14.45
N ALA A 522 -26.23 24.16 13.39
CA ALA A 522 -25.16 24.76 12.62
C ALA A 522 -25.64 26.13 12.11
N ASP A 523 -25.00 27.20 12.58
CA ASP A 523 -25.22 28.59 12.12
C ASP A 523 -24.51 28.83 10.76
N MET A 524 -24.33 27.75 9.98
CA MET A 524 -23.63 27.73 8.70
C MET A 524 -24.64 27.59 7.56
N GLY A 525 -24.57 28.48 6.57
CA GLY A 525 -25.39 28.39 5.38
C GLY A 525 -24.98 27.20 4.52
N PHE A 526 -25.96 26.51 3.92
CA PHE A 526 -25.70 25.43 2.96
C PHE A 526 -26.23 25.82 1.58
N ASN A 527 -25.38 25.69 0.58
CA ASN A 527 -25.78 25.64 -0.82
C ASN A 527 -26.29 24.23 -1.15
N LYS A 528 -27.30 24.14 -2.02
CA LYS A 528 -27.85 22.88 -2.49
C LYS A 528 -27.57 22.70 -3.98
N TYR A 529 -26.86 21.64 -4.34
CA TYR A 529 -26.74 21.19 -5.72
C TYR A 529 -27.85 20.19 -6.05
N ILE A 530 -28.49 20.35 -7.20
CA ILE A 530 -29.45 19.38 -7.76
C ILE A 530 -29.11 19.19 -9.23
N ASN A 531 -28.84 17.95 -9.63
CA ASN A 531 -28.82 17.62 -11.04
C ASN A 531 -30.27 17.43 -11.51
N GLU A 532 -30.80 18.40 -12.27
CA GLU A 532 -32.19 18.36 -12.73
C GLU A 532 -32.47 17.20 -13.69
N TYR A 533 -31.44 16.65 -14.32
CA TYR A 533 -31.55 15.62 -15.35
C TYR A 533 -31.54 14.21 -14.74
N GLU A 534 -30.59 13.94 -13.85
CA GLU A 534 -30.39 12.64 -13.21
C GLU A 534 -30.98 12.58 -11.80
N GLY A 535 -31.37 13.72 -11.21
CA GLY A 535 -32.11 13.79 -9.95
C GLY A 535 -31.29 13.65 -8.67
N TYR A 536 -29.99 13.30 -8.72
CA TYR A 536 -29.18 13.32 -7.49
C TYR A 536 -28.96 14.74 -6.99
N SER A 537 -28.86 14.87 -5.68
CA SER A 537 -28.65 16.15 -5.01
C SER A 537 -27.78 15.96 -3.78
N PHE A 538 -27.07 17.01 -3.39
CA PHE A 538 -26.32 17.13 -2.15
C PHE A 538 -26.28 18.60 -1.72
N SER A 539 -26.01 18.82 -0.45
CA SER A 539 -25.78 20.15 0.12
C SER A 539 -24.32 20.26 0.53
N TYR A 540 -23.78 21.47 0.53
CA TYR A 540 -22.43 21.77 0.95
C TYR A 540 -22.38 23.19 1.55
N PRO A 541 -21.47 23.49 2.47
CA PRO A 541 -21.33 24.83 3.05
C PRO A 541 -21.22 25.93 2.01
N ASP A 542 -21.86 27.06 2.25
CA ASP A 542 -21.84 28.22 1.36
C ASP A 542 -20.46 28.89 1.26
N THR A 543 -19.61 28.68 2.27
CA THR A 543 -18.20 29.08 2.31
C THR A 543 -17.27 28.14 1.54
N TRP A 544 -17.73 26.95 1.14
CA TRP A 544 -16.93 25.95 0.41
C TRP A 544 -17.16 26.05 -1.10
N GLU A 545 -16.15 25.65 -1.87
CA GLU A 545 -16.18 25.79 -3.34
C GLU A 545 -16.47 24.43 -4.00
N LEU A 546 -17.52 24.36 -4.83
CA LEU A 546 -17.81 23.19 -5.66
C LEU A 546 -17.05 23.28 -7.00
N LYS A 547 -16.06 22.41 -7.21
CA LYS A 547 -15.25 22.37 -8.44
C LYS A 547 -15.65 21.23 -9.36
N ASN A 548 -15.87 21.57 -10.63
CA ASN A 548 -16.05 20.58 -11.69
C ASN A 548 -14.71 19.94 -12.08
N LYS A 549 -14.60 18.62 -11.90
CA LYS A 549 -13.43 17.79 -12.20
C LYS A 549 -13.74 16.70 -13.24
N SER A 550 -14.83 16.85 -13.99
CA SER A 550 -15.28 15.88 -15.00
C SER A 550 -14.23 15.70 -16.09
N THR A 551 -13.73 14.48 -16.29
CA THR A 551 -12.79 14.15 -17.39
C THR A 551 -13.49 13.59 -18.63
N ASP A 552 -14.80 13.35 -18.54
CA ASP A 552 -15.64 12.86 -19.62
C ASP A 552 -16.92 13.68 -19.62
N ILE A 553 -17.31 14.28 -20.76
CA ILE A 553 -18.55 15.06 -20.88
C ILE A 553 -19.81 14.22 -20.57
N ASN A 554 -19.72 12.89 -20.67
CA ASN A 554 -20.83 11.99 -20.41
C ASN A 554 -21.06 11.69 -18.93
N PHE A 555 -20.19 12.15 -18.03
CA PHE A 555 -20.29 11.91 -16.59
C PHE A 555 -19.84 13.13 -15.79
N ASP A 556 -20.64 13.53 -14.81
CA ASP A 556 -20.22 14.59 -13.89
C ASP A 556 -19.29 14.04 -12.80
N ARG A 557 -18.22 14.79 -12.52
CA ARG A 557 -17.38 14.60 -11.33
C ARG A 557 -17.14 15.95 -10.67
N PHE A 558 -17.41 16.02 -9.38
CA PHE A 558 -17.24 17.22 -8.57
C PHE A 558 -16.31 16.96 -7.39
N SER A 559 -15.62 18.01 -6.97
CA SER A 559 -14.86 18.04 -5.72
C SER A 559 -15.34 19.23 -4.90
N ILE A 560 -15.67 19.00 -3.63
CA ILE A 560 -16.00 20.07 -2.69
C ILE A 560 -14.71 20.46 -1.98
N VAL A 561 -14.28 21.71 -2.16
CA VAL A 561 -13.02 22.23 -1.62
C VAL A 561 -13.31 23.10 -0.40
N CYS A 562 -12.81 22.65 0.75
CA CYS A 562 -12.77 23.42 1.99
C CYS A 562 -11.47 24.24 2.05
N PRO A 563 -11.54 25.58 2.14
CA PRO A 563 -10.35 26.44 2.27
C PRO A 563 -9.51 26.13 3.51
N GLU A 564 -10.16 25.83 4.64
CA GLU A 564 -9.52 25.62 5.95
C GLU A 564 -8.79 24.28 6.04
N TYR A 565 -9.32 23.24 5.38
CA TYR A 565 -8.84 21.86 5.45
C TYR A 565 -8.34 21.32 4.10
N SER A 566 -7.80 22.22 3.27
CA SER A 566 -7.30 21.87 1.93
C SER A 566 -6.14 20.86 2.01
N GLY A 567 -6.39 19.64 1.52
CA GLY A 567 -5.42 18.53 1.49
C GLY A 567 -5.71 17.42 2.51
N PRO A 568 -5.91 17.74 3.80
CA PRO A 568 -6.34 16.74 4.79
C PRO A 568 -7.76 16.22 4.60
N LEU A 569 -8.67 17.02 4.03
CA LEU A 569 -10.04 16.62 3.69
C LEU A 569 -10.22 16.57 2.16
N ASP A 570 -10.78 15.47 1.65
CA ASP A 570 -11.16 15.32 0.25
C ASP A 570 -12.58 14.79 0.15
N ILE A 571 -13.45 15.51 -0.58
CA ILE A 571 -14.84 15.15 -0.81
C ILE A 571 -15.09 15.15 -2.31
N CYS A 572 -15.48 14.00 -2.85
CA CYS A 572 -15.71 13.78 -4.27
C CYS A 572 -17.11 13.24 -4.53
N ILE A 573 -17.78 13.78 -5.55
CA ILE A 573 -19.04 13.26 -6.08
C ILE A 573 -18.79 12.80 -7.51
N ASN A 574 -19.27 11.62 -7.90
CA ASN A 574 -18.97 11.03 -9.19
C ASN A 574 -20.17 10.29 -9.79
N GLU A 575 -20.45 10.58 -11.05
CA GLU A 575 -21.39 9.81 -11.88
C GLU A 575 -20.68 8.64 -12.57
N SER A 576 -21.37 7.51 -12.65
CA SER A 576 -20.86 6.29 -13.26
C SER A 576 -21.99 5.44 -13.81
N GLU A 577 -21.63 4.41 -14.55
CA GLU A 577 -22.61 3.49 -15.13
C GLU A 577 -22.13 2.04 -15.09
N SER A 578 -23.02 1.15 -14.71
CA SER A 578 -22.83 -0.30 -14.73
C SER A 578 -22.72 -0.81 -16.17
N LEU A 579 -21.71 -1.62 -16.44
CA LEU A 579 -21.54 -2.34 -17.70
C LEU A 579 -22.35 -3.64 -17.75
N ILE A 580 -22.93 -4.06 -16.61
CA ILE A 580 -23.71 -5.28 -16.44
C ILE A 580 -25.20 -4.93 -16.37
N ASN A 581 -26.02 -5.69 -17.10
CA ASN A 581 -27.47 -5.66 -16.95
C ASN A 581 -27.84 -6.85 -16.05
N ALA A 582 -28.05 -6.57 -14.77
CA ALA A 582 -28.17 -7.54 -13.71
C ALA A 582 -29.33 -7.15 -12.79
N SER A 583 -29.88 -8.12 -12.07
CA SER A 583 -30.93 -7.86 -11.09
C SER A 583 -30.40 -6.98 -9.95
N THR A 584 -31.32 -6.37 -9.19
CA THR A 584 -30.99 -5.58 -8.00
C THR A 584 -30.13 -6.38 -7.01
N GLU A 585 -30.45 -7.68 -6.82
CA GLU A 585 -29.69 -8.58 -5.95
C GLU A 585 -28.28 -8.87 -6.48
N GLU A 586 -28.11 -9.07 -7.79
CA GLU A 586 -26.81 -9.30 -8.41
C GLU A 586 -25.92 -8.05 -8.34
N LEU A 587 -26.49 -6.87 -8.56
CA LEU A 587 -25.78 -5.59 -8.39
C LEU A 587 -25.38 -5.37 -6.93
N LEU A 588 -26.29 -5.64 -5.99
CA LEU A 588 -25.99 -5.55 -4.57
C LEU A 588 -24.81 -6.46 -4.20
N LYS A 589 -24.82 -7.73 -4.64
CA LYS A 589 -23.71 -8.67 -4.42
C LYS A 589 -22.40 -8.16 -5.02
N LEU A 590 -22.44 -7.65 -6.26
CA LEU A 590 -21.24 -7.16 -6.93
C LEU A 590 -20.62 -5.97 -6.17
N PHE A 591 -21.42 -4.97 -5.83
CA PHE A 591 -20.90 -3.73 -5.25
C PHE A 591 -20.65 -3.85 -3.75
N ALA A 592 -21.49 -4.56 -2.99
CA ALA A 592 -21.33 -4.66 -1.54
C ALA A 592 -20.21 -5.63 -1.12
N ALA A 593 -19.99 -6.72 -1.86
CA ALA A 593 -19.05 -7.78 -1.46
C ALA A 593 -17.63 -7.62 -2.03
N ASN A 594 -17.41 -6.74 -3.02
CA ASN A 594 -16.12 -6.62 -3.69
C ASN A 594 -15.42 -5.30 -3.41
N ASN A 595 -14.09 -5.30 -3.56
CA ASN A 595 -13.29 -4.09 -3.49
C ASN A 595 -13.51 -3.20 -4.74
N ALA A 596 -13.09 -1.94 -4.64
CA ALA A 596 -13.28 -0.97 -5.71
C ALA A 596 -12.52 -1.32 -7.00
N GLU A 597 -11.40 -2.05 -6.94
CA GLU A 597 -10.65 -2.48 -8.12
C GLU A 597 -11.48 -3.43 -8.99
N ILE A 598 -12.12 -4.43 -8.35
CA ILE A 598 -13.01 -5.37 -9.03
C ILE A 598 -14.22 -4.63 -9.60
N VAL A 599 -14.83 -3.71 -8.84
CA VAL A 599 -16.00 -2.93 -9.28
C VAL A 599 -15.67 -2.08 -10.51
N ARG A 600 -14.45 -1.52 -10.63
CA ARG A 600 -14.02 -0.77 -11.83
C ARG A 600 -14.08 -1.60 -13.11
N ASN A 601 -13.90 -2.91 -13.05
CA ASN A 601 -13.98 -3.78 -14.23
C ASN A 601 -15.41 -3.90 -14.79
N TYR A 602 -16.42 -3.65 -13.96
CA TYR A 602 -17.84 -3.77 -14.33
C TYR A 602 -18.54 -2.42 -14.46
N THR A 603 -17.79 -1.33 -14.47
CA THR A 603 -18.33 0.03 -14.48
C THR A 603 -17.60 0.93 -15.46
N THR A 604 -18.25 2.04 -15.81
CA THR A 604 -17.65 3.14 -16.56
C THR A 604 -17.55 4.35 -15.66
N ASN A 605 -16.41 5.04 -15.72
CA ASN A 605 -16.13 6.26 -14.97
C ASN A 605 -16.21 6.09 -13.43
N TYR A 606 -16.25 4.87 -12.90
CA TYR A 606 -16.28 4.63 -11.46
C TYR A 606 -14.98 5.09 -10.80
N TYR A 607 -15.11 6.11 -9.97
CA TYR A 607 -14.02 6.75 -9.28
C TYR A 607 -14.11 6.49 -7.79
N ALA A 608 -13.22 5.62 -7.32
CA ALA A 608 -13.01 5.32 -5.91
C ALA A 608 -11.55 5.61 -5.55
N PRO A 609 -11.23 6.71 -4.84
CA PRO A 609 -9.85 7.16 -4.58
C PRO A 609 -8.94 6.16 -3.85
N TYR A 610 -9.53 5.14 -3.22
CA TYR A 610 -8.87 4.08 -2.50
C TYR A 610 -8.61 2.82 -3.36
N GLY A 611 -9.22 2.69 -4.54
CA GLY A 611 -9.32 1.42 -5.26
C GLY A 611 -8.00 0.81 -5.77
N THR A 612 -6.89 1.55 -5.78
CA THR A 612 -5.55 1.04 -6.16
C THR A 612 -4.54 1.14 -5.02
N LYS A 613 -5.02 1.42 -3.81
CA LYS A 613 -4.21 1.68 -2.62
C LYS A 613 -4.33 0.52 -1.65
N ASN A 614 -3.37 0.37 -0.74
CA ASN A 614 -3.49 -0.59 0.35
C ASN A 614 -4.67 -0.17 1.24
N THR A 615 -5.72 -0.99 1.24
CA THR A 615 -7.06 -0.61 1.72
C THR A 615 -7.69 -1.75 2.52
N LYS A 616 -8.40 -1.40 3.59
CA LYS A 616 -9.31 -2.28 4.33
C LYS A 616 -10.71 -1.68 4.37
N ILE A 617 -11.68 -2.44 3.89
CA ILE A 617 -13.10 -2.14 4.08
C ILE A 617 -13.46 -2.65 5.47
N LEU A 618 -13.89 -1.76 6.35
CA LEU A 618 -14.14 -2.05 7.76
C LEU A 618 -15.58 -2.49 8.01
N ASN A 619 -16.50 -1.80 7.36
CA ASN A 619 -17.92 -2.12 7.42
C ASN A 619 -18.58 -1.79 6.08
N THR A 620 -19.51 -2.65 5.66
CA THR A 620 -20.38 -2.42 4.52
C THR A 620 -21.82 -2.51 4.99
N SER A 621 -22.58 -1.46 4.76
CA SER A 621 -24.02 -1.43 4.95
C SER A 621 -24.72 -1.22 3.61
N SER A 622 -25.95 -1.71 3.50
CA SER A 622 -26.71 -1.56 2.26
C SER A 622 -28.21 -1.61 2.52
N ARG A 623 -28.96 -0.87 1.71
CA ARG A 623 -30.42 -0.95 1.68
C ARG A 623 -30.95 -0.86 0.26
N VAL A 624 -32.14 -1.42 0.04
CA VAL A 624 -32.84 -1.36 -1.24
C VAL A 624 -34.21 -0.72 -1.01
N GLU A 625 -34.49 0.35 -1.75
CA GLU A 625 -35.76 1.09 -1.67
C GLU A 625 -36.26 1.40 -3.08
N ASN A 626 -37.45 0.93 -3.46
CA ASN A 626 -38.05 1.19 -4.79
C ASN A 626 -37.08 0.88 -5.96
N ASP A 627 -36.43 -0.30 -5.93
CA ASP A 627 -35.41 -0.72 -6.91
C ASP A 627 -34.14 0.16 -6.98
N ILE A 628 -33.94 1.04 -5.99
CA ILE A 628 -32.71 1.81 -5.80
C ILE A 628 -31.87 1.14 -4.73
N ILE A 629 -30.60 0.90 -5.04
CA ILE A 629 -29.64 0.30 -4.12
C ILE A 629 -28.79 1.42 -3.51
N TYR A 630 -28.65 1.41 -2.19
CA TYR A 630 -27.73 2.26 -1.45
C TYR A 630 -26.68 1.38 -0.79
N ILE A 631 -25.40 1.70 -0.95
CA ILE A 631 -24.29 0.95 -0.36
C ILE A 631 -23.35 1.92 0.34
N TYR A 632 -23.22 1.76 1.65
CA TYR A 632 -22.39 2.56 2.54
C TYR A 632 -21.15 1.77 2.92
N ARG A 633 -19.98 2.40 2.94
CA ARG A 633 -18.74 1.74 3.38
C ARG A 633 -17.91 2.64 4.26
N LEU A 634 -17.36 2.07 5.34
CA LEU A 634 -16.24 2.62 6.07
C LEU A 634 -14.95 1.97 5.59
N ILE A 635 -13.95 2.80 5.32
CA ILE A 635 -12.75 2.40 4.60
C ILE A 635 -11.55 3.01 5.32
N ASN A 636 -10.52 2.22 5.56
CA ASN A 636 -9.19 2.73 5.92
C ASN A 636 -8.23 2.43 4.78
N PHE A 637 -7.38 3.38 4.41
CA PHE A 637 -6.39 3.17 3.35
C PHE A 637 -5.13 4.01 3.56
N LEU A 638 -4.05 3.64 2.87
CA LEU A 638 -2.82 4.43 2.81
C LEU A 638 -2.80 5.27 1.52
N ASP A 639 -2.54 6.57 1.62
CA ASP A 639 -2.34 7.42 0.44
C ASP A 639 -0.98 7.17 -0.25
N GLU A 640 -0.70 7.89 -1.34
CA GLU A 640 0.56 7.74 -2.09
C GLU A 640 1.80 8.04 -1.23
N GLY A 641 1.66 8.84 -0.18
CA GLY A 641 2.70 9.14 0.80
C GLY A 641 2.74 8.16 1.97
N GLN A 642 2.05 7.01 1.89
CA GLN A 642 1.92 6.03 2.97
C GLN A 642 1.29 6.60 4.25
N ARG A 643 0.49 7.68 4.11
CA ARG A 643 -0.23 8.28 5.24
C ARG A 643 -1.59 7.61 5.40
N HIS A 644 -1.97 7.38 6.65
CA HIS A 644 -3.24 6.76 6.99
C HIS A 644 -4.40 7.72 6.73
N LYS A 645 -5.41 7.23 6.00
CA LYS A 645 -6.64 7.93 5.68
C LYS A 645 -7.84 7.14 6.19
N LEU A 646 -8.77 7.86 6.79
CA LEU A 646 -10.13 7.40 7.10
C LEU A 646 -11.03 7.79 5.94
N GLY A 647 -11.89 6.89 5.50
CA GLY A 647 -12.74 7.08 4.34
C GLY A 647 -14.16 6.60 4.57
N TYR A 648 -15.09 7.25 3.88
CA TYR A 648 -16.49 6.89 3.81
C TYR A 648 -16.95 6.98 2.36
N SER A 649 -17.78 6.03 1.92
CA SER A 649 -18.36 6.06 0.58
C SER A 649 -19.84 5.68 0.61
N ILE A 650 -20.64 6.37 -0.21
CA ILE A 650 -22.01 5.96 -0.56
C ILE A 650 -22.07 5.75 -2.06
N ASP A 651 -22.56 4.59 -2.50
CA ASP A 651 -23.00 4.37 -3.87
C ASP A 651 -24.53 4.29 -3.91
N ILE A 652 -25.15 5.12 -4.74
CA ILE A 652 -26.58 5.04 -5.06
C ILE A 652 -26.74 4.52 -6.48
N ILE A 653 -27.40 3.38 -6.66
CA ILE A 653 -27.57 2.72 -7.95
C ILE A 653 -29.04 2.74 -8.36
N ARG A 654 -29.34 3.33 -9.53
CA ARG A 654 -30.68 3.35 -10.13
C ARG A 654 -30.59 3.17 -11.64
N ASN A 655 -31.33 2.19 -12.18
CA ASN A 655 -31.39 1.91 -13.63
C ASN A 655 -30.00 1.77 -14.28
N GLY A 656 -29.05 1.14 -13.59
CA GLY A 656 -27.67 0.96 -14.05
C GLY A 656 -26.77 2.19 -13.92
N LYS A 657 -27.30 3.38 -13.58
CA LYS A 657 -26.50 4.55 -13.21
C LYS A 657 -26.09 4.47 -11.75
N ILE A 658 -24.87 4.94 -11.45
CA ILE A 658 -24.26 4.90 -10.13
C ILE A 658 -23.85 6.31 -9.77
N TYR A 659 -24.27 6.79 -8.61
CA TYR A 659 -23.91 8.09 -8.06
C TYR A 659 -23.14 7.85 -6.78
N SER A 660 -21.87 8.24 -6.77
CA SER A 660 -20.97 7.97 -5.64
C SER A 660 -20.62 9.27 -4.93
N LEU A 661 -20.74 9.28 -3.61
CA LEU A 661 -20.13 10.26 -2.72
C LEU A 661 -18.97 9.56 -2.01
N PHE A 662 -17.79 10.18 -2.02
CA PHE A 662 -16.63 9.73 -1.28
C PHE A 662 -16.07 10.86 -0.43
N ILE A 663 -15.79 10.55 0.83
CA ILE A 663 -15.18 11.46 1.80
C ILE A 663 -13.93 10.77 2.32
N SER A 664 -12.80 11.49 2.36
CA SER A 664 -11.61 11.02 3.07
C SER A 664 -10.97 12.10 3.91
N VAL A 665 -10.44 11.66 5.05
CA VAL A 665 -9.88 12.48 6.10
C VAL A 665 -8.50 11.94 6.45
N SER A 666 -7.52 12.83 6.59
CA SER A 666 -6.20 12.48 7.11
C SER A 666 -6.22 12.28 8.61
N ASP A 667 -5.31 11.42 9.08
CA ASP A 667 -4.84 11.36 10.45
C ASP A 667 -4.64 12.74 11.15
N TYR A 668 -4.20 13.79 10.46
CA TYR A 668 -4.07 15.14 11.04
C TYR A 668 -5.37 15.76 11.59
N LEU A 669 -6.53 15.34 11.07
CA LEU A 669 -7.84 15.84 11.50
C LEU A 669 -8.58 14.85 12.41
N SER A 670 -7.95 13.73 12.74
CA SER A 670 -8.60 12.64 13.49
C SER A 670 -7.73 12.12 14.62
N SER A 671 -8.36 11.65 15.69
CA SER A 671 -7.71 10.90 16.76
C SER A 671 -8.59 9.71 17.11
N ASN A 672 -7.98 8.52 17.22
CA ASN A 672 -8.69 7.27 17.52
C ASN A 672 -9.91 7.04 16.59
N GLY A 673 -9.72 7.23 15.28
CA GLY A 673 -10.77 7.03 14.28
C GLY A 673 -11.86 8.11 14.23
N SER A 674 -11.89 9.06 15.17
CA SER A 674 -12.89 10.13 15.24
C SER A 674 -12.30 11.48 14.83
N LEU A 675 -13.14 12.39 14.31
CA LEU A 675 -12.73 13.75 13.97
C LEU A 675 -12.43 14.57 15.24
N LEU A 676 -11.34 15.34 15.20
CA LEU A 676 -10.95 16.25 16.28
C LEU A 676 -11.88 17.46 16.37
N ASP A 677 -12.31 17.97 15.21
CA ASP A 677 -13.24 19.09 15.07
C ASP A 677 -14.67 18.57 14.96
N LYS A 678 -15.49 18.89 15.97
CA LYS A 678 -16.91 18.47 16.02
C LYS A 678 -17.77 19.22 15.00
N GLU A 679 -17.46 20.48 14.70
CA GLU A 679 -18.21 21.27 13.71
C GLU A 679 -17.97 20.71 12.30
N LEU A 680 -16.74 20.30 12.02
CA LEU A 680 -16.40 19.58 10.79
C LEU A 680 -17.17 18.24 10.69
N GLY A 681 -17.24 17.46 11.78
CA GLY A 681 -18.01 16.21 11.83
C GLY A 681 -19.48 16.42 11.44
N GLN A 682 -20.15 17.36 12.11
CA GLN A 682 -21.55 17.70 11.81
C GLN A 682 -21.75 18.22 10.38
N THR A 683 -20.78 18.98 9.85
CA THR A 683 -20.82 19.45 8.45
C THR A 683 -20.72 18.28 7.47
N ILE A 684 -19.84 17.33 7.75
CA ILE A 684 -19.69 16.10 6.97
C ILE A 684 -20.97 15.27 7.02
N ASP A 685 -21.57 15.09 8.20
CA ASP A 685 -22.85 14.39 8.36
C ASP A 685 -23.97 15.07 7.56
N ALA A 686 -24.07 16.41 7.61
CA ALA A 686 -25.04 17.16 6.82
C ALA A 686 -24.87 16.97 5.30
N ILE A 687 -23.62 16.86 4.81
CA ILE A 687 -23.34 16.56 3.39
C ILE A 687 -23.83 15.14 3.07
N VAL A 688 -23.46 14.16 3.90
CA VAL A 688 -23.82 12.74 3.76
C VAL A 688 -25.33 12.54 3.76
N ASP A 689 -26.04 13.07 4.75
CA ASP A 689 -27.49 12.95 4.90
C ASP A 689 -28.25 13.59 3.74
N SER A 690 -27.66 14.64 3.15
CA SER A 690 -28.26 15.33 2.03
C SER A 690 -28.02 14.67 0.67
N PHE A 691 -27.10 13.69 0.58
CA PHE A 691 -26.80 12.99 -0.66
C PHE A 691 -27.87 11.94 -0.98
N THR A 692 -28.75 12.28 -1.92
CA THR A 692 -29.94 11.48 -2.22
C THR A 692 -30.42 11.66 -3.65
N LEU A 693 -31.39 10.85 -4.07
CA LEU A 693 -32.08 10.95 -5.35
C LEU A 693 -33.44 11.63 -5.21
N LYS A 694 -33.76 12.51 -6.16
CA LYS A 694 -35.05 13.17 -6.32
C LYS A 694 -35.66 12.85 -7.67
N GLN A 695 -36.99 12.79 -7.72
CA GLN A 695 -37.74 12.75 -8.98
C GLN A 695 -38.01 14.18 -9.45
N THR A 696 -37.09 14.75 -10.23
CA THR A 696 -37.27 16.07 -10.82
C THR A 696 -38.22 16.00 -12.03
N ARG A 697 -38.80 17.15 -12.41
CA ARG A 697 -39.69 17.21 -13.57
C ARG A 697 -38.98 16.83 -14.87
N GLU A 698 -37.72 17.24 -15.02
CA GLU A 698 -36.94 16.93 -16.22
C GLU A 698 -36.49 15.46 -16.25
N TYR A 699 -36.13 14.87 -15.09
CA TYR A 699 -35.88 13.42 -14.98
C TYR A 699 -37.07 12.60 -15.50
N LEU A 700 -38.28 12.83 -14.98
CA LEU A 700 -39.48 12.10 -15.37
C LEU A 700 -39.79 12.26 -16.87
N LYS A 701 -39.56 13.46 -17.41
CA LYS A 701 -39.71 13.75 -18.84
C LYS A 701 -38.66 13.05 -19.72
N ARG A 702 -37.43 12.87 -19.24
CA ARG A 702 -36.37 12.15 -19.97
C ARG A 702 -36.56 10.65 -19.91
N GLU A 703 -36.94 10.13 -18.76
CA GLU A 703 -37.24 8.71 -18.54
C GLU A 703 -38.34 8.25 -19.52
N SER A 704 -39.44 9.00 -19.62
CA SER A 704 -40.52 8.70 -20.60
C SER A 704 -40.08 8.76 -22.08
N LYS A 705 -38.96 9.42 -22.39
CA LYS A 705 -38.38 9.50 -23.74
C LYS A 705 -37.21 8.52 -23.96
N GLY A 706 -36.79 7.79 -22.92
CA GLY A 706 -35.61 6.92 -22.96
C GLY A 706 -34.28 7.68 -23.19
N GLU A 707 -34.18 8.94 -22.76
CA GLU A 707 -32.95 9.73 -22.84
C GLU A 707 -32.05 9.44 -21.64
N THR A 708 -30.82 8.98 -21.87
CA THR A 708 -29.88 8.54 -20.84
C THR A 708 -28.53 9.27 -20.86
N ARG A 709 -28.34 10.21 -21.80
CA ARG A 709 -27.08 10.97 -21.97
C ARG A 709 -26.99 12.13 -20.97
N ASN A 710 -25.78 12.46 -20.50
CA ASN A 710 -25.55 13.55 -19.55
C ASN A 710 -26.12 14.90 -20.05
N GLN A 711 -26.56 15.72 -19.09
CA GLN A 711 -27.17 17.04 -19.32
C GLN A 711 -26.35 17.97 -20.22
N LYS A 712 -25.01 17.91 -20.15
CA LYS A 712 -24.09 18.67 -20.98
C LYS A 712 -24.23 18.33 -22.46
N VAL A 713 -24.30 17.03 -22.78
CA VAL A 713 -24.47 16.55 -24.16
C VAL A 713 -25.84 16.93 -24.71
N VAL A 714 -26.89 16.79 -23.90
CA VAL A 714 -28.26 17.17 -24.30
C VAL A 714 -28.36 18.68 -24.53
N PHE A 715 -27.70 19.49 -23.69
CA PHE A 715 -27.63 20.94 -23.87
C PHE A 715 -26.95 21.32 -25.20
N LEU A 716 -25.79 20.73 -25.49
CA LEU A 716 -25.09 20.95 -26.76
C LEU A 716 -25.94 20.55 -27.96
N GLU A 717 -26.62 19.39 -27.91
CA GLU A 717 -27.49 18.95 -29.00
C GLU A 717 -28.63 19.95 -29.24
N ASN A 718 -29.23 20.48 -28.18
CA ASN A 718 -30.26 21.51 -28.30
C ASN A 718 -29.71 22.80 -28.92
N CYS A 719 -28.49 23.22 -28.57
CA CYS A 719 -27.84 24.37 -29.20
C CYS A 719 -27.61 24.13 -30.69
N PHE A 720 -27.06 22.96 -31.07
CA PHE A 720 -26.87 22.63 -32.48
C PHE A 720 -28.19 22.46 -33.23
N LYS A 721 -29.27 22.01 -32.60
CA LYS A 721 -30.61 21.99 -33.24
C LYS A 721 -31.12 23.40 -33.59
N LEU A 722 -30.75 24.42 -32.81
CA LEU A 722 -31.09 25.81 -33.10
C LEU A 722 -30.28 26.36 -34.28
N ILE A 723 -29.01 25.96 -34.41
CA ILE A 723 -28.08 26.48 -35.43
C ILE A 723 -28.20 25.70 -36.75
N LEU A 724 -28.19 24.37 -36.68
CA LEU A 724 -28.09 23.44 -37.82
C LEU A 724 -29.42 22.77 -38.20
N GLY A 725 -30.48 23.00 -37.41
CA GLY A 725 -31.85 22.54 -37.68
C GLY A 725 -32.35 21.44 -36.74
N ARG A 726 -33.67 21.31 -36.61
CA ARG A 726 -34.33 20.45 -35.60
C ARG A 726 -34.02 18.95 -35.70
N SER A 727 -33.63 18.46 -36.88
CA SER A 727 -33.25 17.06 -37.08
C SER A 727 -31.85 16.73 -36.57
N THR A 728 -31.03 17.74 -36.26
CA THR A 728 -29.64 17.57 -35.84
C THR A 728 -29.53 16.74 -34.57
N THR A 729 -28.60 15.80 -34.56
CA THR A 729 -28.35 14.90 -33.42
C THR A 729 -26.86 14.77 -33.12
N ILE A 730 -26.51 14.74 -31.83
CA ILE A 730 -25.17 14.40 -31.37
C ILE A 730 -25.12 12.89 -31.13
N THR A 731 -24.34 12.20 -31.96
CA THR A 731 -24.18 10.74 -31.89
C THR A 731 -23.04 10.32 -30.99
N HIS A 732 -22.07 11.20 -30.75
CA HIS A 732 -20.92 10.97 -29.88
C HIS A 732 -20.38 12.29 -29.34
N ALA A 733 -19.89 12.30 -28.10
CA ALA A 733 -19.23 13.43 -27.47
C ALA A 733 -18.15 12.92 -26.50
N ARG A 734 -17.00 13.59 -26.45
CA ARG A 734 -15.90 13.27 -25.52
C ARG A 734 -15.07 14.51 -25.18
N THR A 735 -14.41 14.45 -24.04
CA THR A 735 -13.38 15.42 -23.64
C THR A 735 -12.03 15.08 -24.30
N LEU A 736 -11.23 16.10 -24.61
CA LEU A 736 -9.88 15.99 -25.16
C LEU A 736 -8.83 16.31 -24.07
N ASP A 737 -8.04 17.37 -24.25
CA ASP A 737 -6.90 17.69 -23.38
C ASP A 737 -7.31 18.39 -22.08
N SER A 738 -8.46 19.06 -22.08
CA SER A 738 -9.01 19.82 -20.95
C SER A 738 -10.53 19.71 -20.89
N ASN A 739 -11.13 19.96 -19.72
CA ASN A 739 -12.57 19.80 -19.50
C ASN A 739 -13.44 20.65 -20.42
N ASP A 740 -12.89 21.75 -20.92
CA ASP A 740 -13.53 22.66 -21.88
C ASP A 740 -13.25 22.27 -23.33
N ASP A 741 -12.28 21.43 -23.65
CA ASP A 741 -11.99 21.03 -25.03
C ASP A 741 -12.69 19.71 -25.38
N ILE A 742 -13.69 19.79 -26.25
CA ILE A 742 -14.66 18.72 -26.48
C ILE A 742 -14.73 18.40 -27.96
N LEU A 743 -14.75 17.10 -28.26
CA LEU A 743 -15.03 16.59 -29.59
C LEU A 743 -16.46 16.07 -29.65
N VAL A 744 -17.27 16.56 -30.60
CA VAL A 744 -18.65 16.11 -30.83
C VAL A 744 -18.84 15.63 -32.27
N GLN A 745 -19.59 14.54 -32.46
CA GLN A 745 -20.02 14.07 -33.77
C GLN A 745 -21.48 14.43 -34.01
N ILE A 746 -21.70 15.17 -35.08
CA ILE A 746 -23.02 15.69 -35.47
C ILE A 746 -23.51 14.95 -36.71
N SER A 747 -24.79 14.60 -36.70
CA SER A 747 -25.49 13.86 -37.76
C SER A 747 -26.86 14.46 -38.06
N ASN A 748 -27.53 13.94 -39.10
CA ASN A 748 -28.88 14.34 -39.52
C ASN A 748 -29.04 15.83 -39.89
N CYS A 749 -27.96 16.45 -40.38
CA CYS A 749 -27.94 17.80 -40.93
C CYS A 749 -26.99 17.87 -42.14
N LYS A 750 -27.06 18.95 -42.93
CA LYS A 750 -26.21 19.12 -44.13
C LYS A 750 -24.73 19.27 -43.79
N GLU A 751 -24.43 19.77 -42.59
CA GLU A 751 -23.10 20.04 -42.08
C GLU A 751 -22.69 18.94 -41.08
N ALA A 752 -23.14 17.70 -41.32
CA ALA A 752 -22.76 16.56 -40.50
C ALA A 752 -21.25 16.32 -40.55
N GLY A 753 -20.66 15.97 -39.42
CA GLY A 753 -19.21 15.89 -39.26
C GLY A 753 -18.77 15.84 -37.81
N THR A 754 -17.45 15.88 -37.62
CA THR A 754 -16.82 15.92 -36.30
C THR A 754 -16.36 17.35 -36.00
N TYR A 755 -16.75 17.87 -34.86
CA TYR A 755 -16.48 19.24 -34.42
C TYR A 755 -15.66 19.22 -33.14
N ARG A 756 -14.56 19.96 -33.10
CA ARG A 756 -13.84 20.30 -31.87
C ARG A 756 -14.37 21.64 -31.37
N ILE A 757 -14.84 21.68 -30.14
CA ILE A 757 -15.43 22.86 -29.51
C ILE A 757 -14.73 23.16 -28.20
N LYS A 758 -14.64 24.45 -27.85
CA LYS A 758 -14.44 24.89 -26.47
C LYS A 758 -15.79 25.07 -25.82
N PHE A 759 -16.06 24.39 -24.71
CA PHE A 759 -17.36 24.36 -24.04
C PHE A 759 -17.24 24.78 -22.59
N ASP A 760 -17.94 25.86 -22.26
CA ASP A 760 -18.17 26.30 -20.89
C ASP A 760 -19.63 26.01 -20.53
N TYR A 761 -19.85 24.93 -19.78
CA TYR A 761 -21.20 24.56 -19.37
C TYR A 761 -21.78 25.49 -18.31
N GLU A 762 -20.95 26.12 -17.46
CA GLU A 762 -21.45 26.98 -16.38
C GLU A 762 -22.00 28.28 -16.97
N GLU A 763 -21.22 28.91 -17.87
CA GLU A 763 -21.64 30.10 -18.62
C GLU A 763 -22.57 29.79 -19.80
N LYS A 764 -22.92 28.50 -20.01
CA LYS A 764 -23.77 27.99 -21.10
C LYS A 764 -23.30 28.47 -22.49
N ASN A 765 -21.99 28.48 -22.71
CA ASN A 765 -21.35 29.01 -23.91
C ASN A 765 -20.45 27.96 -24.59
N PHE A 766 -20.31 28.05 -25.92
CA PHE A 766 -19.33 27.25 -26.65
C PHE A 766 -18.81 27.94 -27.91
N GLU A 767 -17.60 27.59 -28.33
CA GLU A 767 -16.94 28.04 -29.56
C GLU A 767 -16.52 26.83 -30.39
N ILE A 768 -16.77 26.87 -31.71
CA ILE A 768 -16.26 25.85 -32.63
C ILE A 768 -14.82 26.20 -33.01
N VAL A 769 -13.88 25.35 -32.61
CA VAL A 769 -12.44 25.50 -32.91
C VAL A 769 -12.12 25.00 -34.31
N SER A 770 -12.66 23.84 -34.68
CA SER A 770 -12.42 23.21 -35.98
C SER A 770 -13.49 22.15 -36.27
N ALA A 771 -13.66 21.80 -37.55
CA ALA A 771 -14.59 20.75 -37.96
C ALA A 771 -14.07 19.97 -39.17
N VAL A 772 -14.36 18.67 -39.22
CA VAL A 772 -14.18 17.79 -40.38
C VAL A 772 -15.54 17.33 -40.86
N MET A 773 -15.87 17.65 -42.10
CA MET A 773 -17.14 17.24 -42.68
C MET A 773 -17.13 15.73 -42.98
N GLN A 774 -18.29 15.10 -42.78
CA GLN A 774 -18.49 13.66 -42.98
C GLN A 774 -18.04 13.16 -44.35
N LYS A 775 -18.28 13.94 -45.41
CA LYS A 775 -17.88 13.59 -46.78
C LYS A 775 -16.36 13.45 -46.95
N ASP A 776 -15.60 14.35 -46.33
CA ASP A 776 -14.14 14.38 -46.44
C ASP A 776 -13.50 13.26 -45.62
N ALA A 777 -14.09 12.97 -44.45
CA ALA A 777 -13.69 11.86 -43.60
C ALA A 777 -13.92 10.49 -44.28
N VAL A 778 -15.09 10.29 -44.89
CA VAL A 778 -15.42 9.05 -45.62
C VAL A 778 -14.46 8.82 -46.80
N SER A 779 -14.23 9.86 -47.61
CA SER A 779 -13.35 9.76 -48.78
C SER A 779 -11.92 9.35 -48.39
N SER A 780 -11.38 9.96 -47.34
CA SER A 780 -10.04 9.64 -46.82
C SER A 780 -9.97 8.23 -46.22
N SER A 781 -11.06 7.80 -45.56
CA SER A 781 -11.19 6.47 -44.96
C SER A 781 -11.23 5.34 -45.98
N GLU A 782 -11.88 5.55 -47.13
CA GLU A 782 -11.91 4.56 -48.22
C GLU A 782 -10.50 4.25 -48.73
N GLN A 783 -9.66 5.27 -48.89
CA GLN A 783 -8.26 5.09 -49.31
C GLN A 783 -7.49 4.27 -48.27
N LYS A 784 -7.58 4.64 -46.99
CA LYS A 784 -6.92 3.92 -45.89
C LYS A 784 -7.36 2.45 -45.81
N LEU A 785 -8.63 2.17 -46.04
CA LEU A 785 -9.17 0.79 -46.04
C LEU A 785 -8.62 -0.05 -47.20
N ARG A 786 -8.42 0.54 -48.39
CA ARG A 786 -7.77 -0.15 -49.52
C ARG A 786 -6.33 -0.52 -49.23
N GLU A 787 -5.60 0.36 -48.55
CA GLU A 787 -4.20 0.12 -48.17
C GLU A 787 -4.08 -1.04 -47.16
N MET A 788 -4.96 -1.06 -46.13
CA MET A 788 -5.02 -2.14 -45.12
C MET A 788 -5.26 -3.52 -45.75
N TYR A 789 -6.05 -3.59 -46.81
CA TYR A 789 -6.41 -4.82 -47.51
C TYR A 789 -5.64 -5.03 -48.82
N SER A 790 -4.51 -4.34 -49.01
CA SER A 790 -3.69 -4.40 -50.24
C SER A 790 -3.24 -5.81 -50.65
N LYS A 791 -3.18 -6.76 -49.71
CA LYS A 791 -2.83 -8.18 -49.93
C LYS A 791 -4.03 -9.10 -50.21
N LYS A 792 -5.25 -8.57 -50.26
CA LYS A 792 -6.51 -9.30 -50.46
C LYS A 792 -7.18 -8.85 -51.76
N VAL A 793 -8.10 -9.65 -52.27
CA VAL A 793 -8.96 -9.26 -53.41
C VAL A 793 -10.14 -8.48 -52.86
N ILE A 794 -10.20 -7.16 -53.13
CA ILE A 794 -11.30 -6.30 -52.70
C ILE A 794 -12.39 -6.34 -53.77
N HIS A 795 -13.58 -6.83 -53.42
CA HIS A 795 -14.74 -6.90 -54.31
C HIS A 795 -15.54 -5.59 -54.32
N SER A 796 -15.76 -5.00 -53.13
CA SER A 796 -16.43 -3.70 -53.01
C SER A 796 -16.10 -3.00 -51.68
N ILE A 797 -16.23 -1.67 -51.66
CA ILE A 797 -16.29 -0.84 -50.45
C ILE A 797 -17.57 -0.02 -50.54
N LYS A 798 -18.41 -0.11 -49.51
CA LYS A 798 -19.71 0.58 -49.44
C LYS A 798 -19.68 1.58 -48.28
N PRO A 799 -19.73 2.90 -48.56
CA PRO A 799 -19.85 3.90 -47.51
C PRO A 799 -21.28 4.01 -46.99
N ASP A 800 -21.40 4.12 -45.67
CA ASP A 800 -22.60 4.54 -44.95
C ASP A 800 -22.29 5.92 -44.34
N TYR A 801 -22.72 6.96 -45.07
CA TYR A 801 -22.47 8.33 -44.68
C TYR A 801 -23.13 8.62 -43.34
N ASP A 802 -24.44 8.37 -43.20
CA ASP A 802 -25.24 8.71 -42.02
C ASP A 802 -24.64 8.16 -40.71
N ASN A 803 -24.00 6.98 -40.75
CA ASN A 803 -23.41 6.34 -39.58
C ASN A 803 -21.88 6.50 -39.43
N MET A 804 -21.23 7.25 -40.33
CA MET A 804 -19.77 7.38 -40.39
C MET A 804 -19.09 6.00 -40.46
N ALA A 805 -19.52 5.15 -41.40
CA ALA A 805 -19.04 3.77 -41.52
C ALA A 805 -18.69 3.36 -42.96
N LEU A 806 -17.83 2.36 -43.09
CA LEU A 806 -17.43 1.74 -44.35
C LEU A 806 -17.52 0.22 -44.23
N THR A 807 -18.13 -0.44 -45.22
CA THR A 807 -18.15 -1.91 -45.30
C THR A 807 -17.30 -2.39 -46.46
N ILE A 808 -16.31 -3.24 -46.19
CA ILE A 808 -15.47 -3.88 -47.21
C ILE A 808 -15.85 -5.34 -47.39
N GLN A 809 -15.97 -5.74 -48.64
CA GLN A 809 -16.11 -7.14 -49.05
C GLN A 809 -14.82 -7.60 -49.72
N TYR A 810 -14.18 -8.64 -49.19
CA TYR A 810 -12.87 -9.10 -49.65
C TYR A 810 -12.75 -10.63 -49.65
N SER A 811 -11.80 -11.19 -50.40
CA SER A 811 -11.43 -12.60 -50.31
C SER A 811 -9.91 -12.77 -50.29
N ASP A 812 -9.45 -13.92 -49.76
CA ASP A 812 -8.03 -14.25 -49.71
C ASP A 812 -7.44 -14.54 -51.10
N SER A 813 -8.28 -14.98 -52.04
CA SER A 813 -7.94 -15.14 -53.46
C SER A 813 -9.21 -15.08 -54.31
N VAL A 814 -9.05 -15.01 -55.64
CA VAL A 814 -10.13 -14.82 -56.62
C VAL A 814 -11.19 -15.95 -56.62
N GLY A 815 -10.90 -17.11 -56.00
CA GLY A 815 -11.81 -18.27 -55.95
C GLY A 815 -12.35 -18.64 -54.56
N LEU A 816 -12.01 -17.89 -53.51
CA LEU A 816 -12.49 -18.15 -52.15
C LEU A 816 -13.73 -17.32 -51.83
N PRO A 817 -14.65 -17.81 -50.96
CA PRO A 817 -15.83 -17.07 -50.56
C PRO A 817 -15.44 -15.71 -49.97
N ALA A 818 -16.19 -14.68 -50.36
CA ALA A 818 -15.95 -13.33 -49.88
C ALA A 818 -16.39 -13.20 -48.41
N SER A 819 -15.51 -12.61 -47.60
CA SER A 819 -15.80 -12.16 -46.24
C SER A 819 -16.19 -10.68 -46.26
N GLU A 820 -17.06 -10.29 -45.34
CA GLU A 820 -17.50 -8.91 -45.18
C GLU A 820 -17.05 -8.37 -43.83
N LYS A 821 -16.60 -7.12 -43.80
CA LYS A 821 -16.11 -6.46 -42.60
C LYS A 821 -16.53 -4.99 -42.62
N SER A 822 -17.24 -4.55 -41.59
CA SER A 822 -17.65 -3.16 -41.42
C SER A 822 -16.77 -2.38 -40.44
N TYR A 823 -16.48 -1.12 -40.72
CA TYR A 823 -15.62 -0.25 -39.93
C TYR A 823 -16.33 1.07 -39.65
N PHE A 824 -16.21 1.58 -38.43
CA PHE A 824 -16.50 2.98 -38.12
C PHE A 824 -15.29 3.86 -38.46
N ILE A 825 -15.60 5.08 -38.89
CA ILE A 825 -14.65 6.16 -39.10
C ILE A 825 -14.61 6.98 -37.83
N ASP A 826 -13.48 6.94 -37.14
CA ASP A 826 -13.20 7.77 -35.98
C ASP A 826 -12.20 8.86 -36.34
N ILE A 827 -12.39 10.07 -35.81
CA ILE A 827 -11.58 11.24 -36.14
C ILE A 827 -11.03 11.82 -34.86
N LEU A 828 -9.71 11.90 -34.73
CA LEU A 828 -9.03 12.47 -33.57
C LEU A 828 -8.23 13.71 -33.98
N PRO A 829 -8.15 14.76 -33.17
CA PRO A 829 -7.21 15.85 -33.40
C PRO A 829 -5.76 15.33 -33.35
N SER A 830 -4.88 15.87 -34.18
CA SER A 830 -3.44 15.62 -34.19
C SER A 830 -2.64 16.91 -34.40
N GLU A 831 -1.32 16.91 -34.16
CA GLU A 831 -0.46 18.07 -34.41
C GLU A 831 -0.54 18.55 -35.87
N ASP A 832 -0.81 17.63 -36.81
CA ASP A 832 -0.96 17.90 -38.25
C ASP A 832 -2.43 18.10 -38.69
N GLY A 833 -3.38 18.25 -37.75
CA GLY A 833 -4.80 18.45 -38.03
C GLY A 833 -5.68 17.34 -37.42
N PHE A 834 -6.01 16.32 -38.22
CA PHE A 834 -6.85 15.20 -37.77
C PHE A 834 -6.28 13.84 -38.20
N ASP A 835 -6.28 12.86 -37.30
CA ASP A 835 -6.02 11.44 -37.55
C ASP A 835 -7.35 10.68 -37.74
N ILE A 836 -7.47 9.97 -38.85
CA ILE A 836 -8.65 9.15 -39.18
C ILE A 836 -8.36 7.70 -38.86
N ARG A 837 -9.09 7.10 -37.92
CA ARG A 837 -8.96 5.69 -37.53
C ARG A 837 -10.14 4.86 -38.02
N LEU A 838 -9.83 3.65 -38.49
CA LEU A 838 -10.81 2.66 -38.91
C LEU A 838 -10.98 1.61 -37.83
N VAL A 839 -12.17 1.57 -37.23
CA VAL A 839 -12.45 0.78 -36.03
C VAL A 839 -13.46 -0.31 -36.36
N ARG A 840 -13.28 -1.55 -35.92
CA ARG A 840 -14.23 -2.63 -36.26
C ARG A 840 -15.64 -2.32 -35.77
N ASN A 841 -16.60 -2.41 -36.68
CA ASN A 841 -18.04 -2.40 -36.39
C ASN A 841 -18.58 -3.83 -36.53
N TYR A 842 -18.77 -4.52 -35.41
CA TYR A 842 -19.26 -5.89 -35.39
C TYR A 842 -20.78 -5.95 -35.54
N THR A 843 -21.27 -6.88 -36.36
CA THR A 843 -22.67 -7.30 -36.26
C THR A 843 -22.88 -8.14 -35.00
N PRO A 844 -24.09 -8.17 -34.40
CA PRO A 844 -24.34 -8.99 -33.21
C PRO A 844 -23.99 -10.46 -33.40
N SER A 845 -24.28 -11.04 -34.57
CA SER A 845 -23.93 -12.42 -34.91
C SER A 845 -22.42 -12.64 -34.99
N GLU A 846 -21.68 -11.75 -35.67
CA GLU A 846 -20.21 -11.85 -35.76
C GLU A 846 -19.55 -11.82 -34.38
N LEU A 847 -20.04 -10.95 -33.50
CA LEU A 847 -19.48 -10.79 -32.17
C LEU A 847 -19.79 -12.00 -31.27
N ILE A 848 -21.01 -12.55 -31.35
CA ILE A 848 -21.40 -13.77 -30.64
C ILE A 848 -20.50 -14.93 -31.07
N ASP A 849 -20.35 -15.15 -32.38
CA ASP A 849 -19.54 -16.25 -32.92
C ASP A 849 -18.07 -16.11 -32.53
N LYS A 850 -17.56 -14.88 -32.53
CA LYS A 850 -16.17 -14.58 -32.16
C LYS A 850 -15.92 -14.76 -30.66
N CYS A 851 -16.84 -14.31 -29.80
CA CYS A 851 -16.77 -14.55 -28.35
C CYS A 851 -16.89 -16.04 -28.02
N LYS A 852 -17.81 -16.76 -28.68
CA LYS A 852 -17.98 -18.20 -28.52
C LYS A 852 -16.70 -18.93 -28.93
N SER A 853 -16.18 -18.65 -30.12
CA SER A 853 -14.94 -19.24 -30.63
C SER A 853 -13.76 -18.95 -29.71
N TYR A 854 -13.67 -17.72 -29.18
CA TYR A 854 -12.66 -17.36 -28.19
C TYR A 854 -12.80 -18.21 -26.91
N LEU A 855 -14.00 -18.29 -26.33
CA LEU A 855 -14.25 -19.05 -25.10
C LEU A 855 -14.06 -20.56 -25.29
N GLU A 856 -14.44 -21.11 -26.44
CA GLU A 856 -14.22 -22.52 -26.78
C GLU A 856 -12.73 -22.85 -26.85
N ASN A 857 -11.93 -21.95 -27.45
CA ASN A 857 -10.47 -22.08 -27.48
C ASN A 857 -9.84 -21.84 -26.10
N TYR A 858 -10.38 -20.91 -25.32
CA TYR A 858 -9.87 -20.56 -23.98
C TYR A 858 -10.12 -21.67 -22.96
N LEU A 859 -11.32 -22.26 -22.97
CA LEU A 859 -11.73 -23.32 -22.04
C LEU A 859 -11.45 -24.73 -22.57
N LEU A 860 -10.99 -24.84 -23.82
CA LEU A 860 -10.72 -26.12 -24.51
C LEU A 860 -11.94 -27.08 -24.49
N THR A 861 -13.15 -26.53 -24.51
CA THR A 861 -14.42 -27.27 -24.49
C THR A 861 -15.48 -26.53 -25.29
N LYS A 862 -16.54 -27.22 -25.72
CA LYS A 862 -17.72 -26.54 -26.26
C LYS A 862 -18.38 -25.67 -25.19
N VAL A 863 -18.84 -24.50 -25.61
CA VAL A 863 -19.48 -23.51 -24.75
C VAL A 863 -20.82 -23.12 -25.36
N ASP A 864 -21.86 -23.09 -24.53
CA ASP A 864 -23.11 -22.42 -24.87
C ASP A 864 -23.09 -21.02 -24.28
N VAL A 865 -23.21 -19.99 -25.13
CA VAL A 865 -23.09 -18.59 -24.72
C VAL A 865 -24.44 -17.89 -24.78
N GLN A 866 -24.77 -17.14 -23.74
CA GLN A 866 -25.92 -16.26 -23.71
C GLN A 866 -25.44 -14.82 -23.49
N PHE A 867 -25.81 -13.96 -24.44
CA PHE A 867 -25.59 -12.52 -24.34
C PHE A 867 -26.78 -11.87 -23.61
N PRO A 868 -26.60 -10.70 -22.97
CA PRO A 868 -27.68 -10.01 -22.28
C PRO A 868 -28.91 -9.79 -23.18
N ARG A 869 -30.12 -10.00 -22.66
CA ARG A 869 -31.37 -9.73 -23.42
C ARG A 869 -31.39 -8.29 -23.90
N GLY A 870 -31.62 -8.10 -25.20
CA GLY A 870 -31.61 -6.76 -25.83
C GLY A 870 -30.22 -6.20 -26.09
N TYR A 871 -29.15 -7.01 -26.06
CA TYR A 871 -27.80 -6.59 -26.47
C TYR A 871 -27.84 -5.98 -27.88
N ASN A 872 -27.80 -4.66 -27.94
CA ASN A 872 -27.66 -3.90 -29.15
C ASN A 872 -26.32 -3.16 -29.07
N HIS A 873 -25.35 -3.64 -29.85
CA HIS A 873 -24.03 -3.03 -29.98
C HIS A 873 -24.13 -1.51 -30.19
N LEU A 874 -25.11 -1.02 -30.95
CA LEU A 874 -25.30 0.40 -31.22
C LEU A 874 -25.81 1.22 -30.02
N LYS A 875 -26.57 0.63 -29.08
CA LYS A 875 -27.08 1.36 -27.90
C LYS A 875 -26.06 1.53 -26.78
N LYS A 876 -25.09 0.60 -26.66
CA LYS A 876 -24.05 0.63 -25.62
C LYS A 876 -22.95 1.67 -25.89
N HIS A 877 -22.94 2.28 -27.08
CA HIS A 877 -21.96 3.26 -27.55
C HIS A 877 -22.46 4.72 -27.53
N LEU A 878 -23.62 5.00 -26.91
CA LEU A 878 -24.07 6.37 -26.64
C LEU A 878 -23.17 6.99 -25.54
N GLY A 879 -22.00 7.50 -25.93
CA GLY A 879 -21.11 8.29 -25.06
C GLY A 879 -19.63 7.89 -25.08
N LYS A 880 -19.26 6.62 -25.36
CA LYS A 880 -17.85 6.20 -25.42
C LYS A 880 -17.21 6.33 -26.80
N GLY A 881 -15.89 6.52 -26.86
CA GLY A 881 -15.13 6.48 -28.10
C GLY A 881 -15.26 5.10 -28.75
N ARG A 882 -15.74 5.03 -30.00
CA ARG A 882 -16.03 3.75 -30.68
C ARG A 882 -14.81 2.82 -30.82
N TYR A 883 -13.59 3.36 -30.67
CA TYR A 883 -12.28 2.69 -30.75
C TYR A 883 -11.77 2.11 -29.43
N GLU A 884 -12.35 2.49 -28.28
CA GLU A 884 -11.89 2.03 -26.98
C GLU A 884 -12.24 0.55 -26.79
N SER A 885 -11.33 -0.19 -26.17
CA SER A 885 -11.65 -1.55 -25.76
C SER A 885 -12.85 -1.50 -24.82
N TYR A 886 -13.87 -2.31 -25.09
CA TYR A 886 -15.08 -2.36 -24.28
C TYR A 886 -15.30 -3.76 -23.75
N PHE A 887 -16.05 -3.84 -22.66
CA PHE A 887 -16.29 -5.11 -21.99
C PHE A 887 -17.72 -5.60 -22.26
N ILE A 888 -17.83 -6.87 -22.60
CA ILE A 888 -19.11 -7.59 -22.72
C ILE A 888 -19.12 -8.68 -21.66
N ASN A 889 -20.24 -8.76 -20.95
CA ASN A 889 -20.53 -9.92 -20.12
C ASN A 889 -21.23 -10.97 -20.96
N VAL A 890 -20.61 -12.14 -21.04
CA VAL A 890 -21.13 -13.30 -21.75
C VAL A 890 -21.38 -14.38 -20.72
N PHE A 891 -22.64 -14.72 -20.51
CA PHE A 891 -22.96 -15.90 -19.73
C PHE A 891 -22.57 -17.13 -20.54
N ALA A 892 -21.88 -18.08 -19.93
CA ALA A 892 -21.37 -19.27 -20.58
C ALA A 892 -21.69 -20.51 -19.76
N LYS A 893 -22.24 -21.54 -20.41
CA LYS A 893 -22.39 -22.90 -19.86
C LYS A 893 -21.38 -23.83 -20.52
N TYR A 894 -20.60 -24.54 -19.72
CA TYR A 894 -19.60 -25.49 -20.18
C TYR A 894 -19.42 -26.64 -19.17
N GLY A 895 -19.57 -27.87 -19.63
CA GLY A 895 -19.64 -29.03 -18.74
C GLY A 895 -20.78 -28.90 -17.71
N SER A 896 -20.47 -29.08 -16.42
CA SER A 896 -21.38 -28.85 -15.29
C SER A 896 -21.28 -27.45 -14.68
N LYS A 897 -20.52 -26.54 -15.30
CA LYS A 897 -20.25 -25.20 -14.78
C LYS A 897 -20.98 -24.14 -15.60
N SER A 898 -21.34 -23.05 -14.93
CA SER A 898 -21.93 -21.89 -15.57
C SER A 898 -21.49 -20.61 -14.87
N GLY A 899 -21.50 -19.50 -15.59
CA GLY A 899 -21.16 -18.20 -15.04
C GLY A 899 -20.98 -17.13 -16.10
N TYR A 900 -20.65 -15.92 -15.66
CA TYR A 900 -20.45 -14.75 -16.50
C TYR A 900 -18.96 -14.52 -16.75
N PHE A 901 -18.55 -14.52 -18.01
CA PHE A 901 -17.24 -14.06 -18.44
C PHE A 901 -17.30 -12.57 -18.78
N LEU A 902 -16.38 -11.79 -18.22
CA LEU A 902 -16.10 -10.44 -18.69
C LEU A 902 -15.09 -10.53 -19.83
N LEU A 903 -15.56 -10.34 -21.06
CA LEU A 903 -14.72 -10.33 -22.25
C LEU A 903 -14.37 -8.89 -22.63
N LYS A 904 -13.08 -8.58 -22.71
CA LYS A 904 -12.57 -7.37 -23.32
C LYS A 904 -12.53 -7.55 -24.83
N ILE A 905 -13.30 -6.72 -25.53
CA ILE A 905 -13.29 -6.59 -26.98
C ILE A 905 -12.45 -5.37 -27.31
N ASP A 906 -11.45 -5.54 -28.16
CA ASP A 906 -10.68 -4.43 -28.71
C ASP A 906 -11.00 -4.28 -30.20
N PRO A 907 -11.87 -3.32 -30.57
CA PRO A 907 -12.27 -3.09 -31.95
C PRO A 907 -11.16 -2.50 -32.82
N SER A 908 -10.14 -1.88 -32.20
CA SER A 908 -9.00 -1.31 -32.91
C SER A 908 -8.02 -2.40 -33.36
N SER A 909 -7.78 -3.40 -32.51
CA SER A 909 -6.95 -4.57 -32.84
C SER A 909 -7.72 -5.78 -33.36
N ASP A 910 -9.06 -5.68 -33.46
CA ASP A 910 -9.96 -6.77 -33.83
C ASP A 910 -9.79 -8.02 -32.94
N SER A 911 -9.63 -7.86 -31.62
CA SER A 911 -9.29 -8.94 -30.68
C SER A 911 -10.28 -9.09 -29.52
N ILE A 912 -10.29 -10.29 -28.91
CA ILE A 912 -11.13 -10.65 -27.74
C ILE A 912 -10.22 -11.31 -26.70
N SER A 913 -10.39 -10.94 -25.44
CA SER A 913 -9.69 -11.55 -24.30
C SER A 913 -10.62 -11.68 -23.09
N ALA A 914 -10.47 -12.75 -22.30
CA ALA A 914 -11.13 -12.90 -21.01
C ALA A 914 -10.38 -12.08 -19.95
N VAL A 915 -11.12 -11.32 -19.16
CA VAL A 915 -10.59 -10.50 -18.07
C VAL A 915 -10.92 -11.12 -16.72
N SER A 916 -12.14 -11.59 -16.54
CA SER A 916 -12.59 -12.23 -15.31
C SER A 916 -13.75 -13.20 -15.57
N PHE A 917 -14.03 -14.04 -14.58
CA PHE A 917 -15.13 -14.99 -14.59
C PHE A 917 -15.84 -14.99 -13.23
N ILE A 918 -17.16 -14.84 -13.24
CA ILE A 918 -18.03 -14.97 -12.05
C ILE A 918 -18.85 -16.25 -12.21
N PRO A 919 -18.63 -17.29 -11.39
CA PRO A 919 -19.47 -18.49 -11.42
C PRO A 919 -20.90 -18.15 -10.99
N SER A 920 -21.90 -18.65 -11.71
CA SER A 920 -23.30 -18.63 -11.28
C SER A 920 -23.60 -19.94 -10.57
N TYR A 921 -24.06 -19.85 -9.32
CA TYR A 921 -24.59 -21.01 -8.60
C TYR A 921 -26.12 -20.98 -8.67
N GLU A 922 -26.74 -22.05 -9.17
CA GLU A 922 -27.55 -22.97 -8.33
C GLU A 922 -28.32 -24.05 -9.13
N ALA A 923 -28.70 -25.09 -8.36
CA ALA A 923 -29.61 -26.21 -8.61
C ALA A 923 -29.05 -27.48 -9.30
N GLU A 924 -28.64 -28.44 -8.47
CA GLU A 924 -29.16 -29.79 -8.65
C GLU A 924 -30.69 -29.70 -8.79
N GLU A 925 -31.24 -30.38 -9.80
CA GLU A 925 -32.67 -30.59 -10.05
C GLU A 925 -33.55 -29.34 -10.30
N VAL A 926 -33.58 -28.86 -11.55
CA VAL A 926 -34.84 -28.42 -12.17
C VAL A 926 -35.06 -29.17 -13.46
N SER A 927 -36.09 -30.01 -13.43
CA SER A 927 -36.50 -30.91 -14.51
C SER A 927 -36.86 -30.17 -15.81
N ILE A 928 -36.77 -30.92 -16.90
CA ILE A 928 -36.99 -30.58 -18.32
C ILE A 928 -38.45 -30.12 -18.66
N SER A 929 -39.25 -29.57 -17.73
CA SER A 929 -40.69 -29.36 -17.98
C SER A 929 -41.19 -27.93 -18.28
N GLU A 930 -40.40 -26.85 -18.18
CA GLU A 930 -40.94 -25.47 -18.36
C GLU A 930 -40.50 -24.74 -19.65
N TYR A 931 -40.12 -25.46 -20.70
CA TYR A 931 -39.80 -24.88 -22.02
C TYR A 931 -40.98 -24.82 -23.02
N LYS A 932 -42.25 -24.91 -22.56
CA LYS A 932 -43.41 -24.99 -23.48
C LYS A 932 -44.59 -24.03 -23.26
N SER A 933 -44.51 -23.06 -22.36
CA SER A 933 -45.57 -22.05 -22.26
C SER A 933 -44.99 -20.66 -22.16
N LEU A 934 -44.84 -20.01 -23.32
CA LEU A 934 -45.01 -18.57 -23.58
C LEU A 934 -44.48 -18.29 -25.00
N GLN A 935 -45.17 -18.87 -25.99
CA GLN A 935 -45.35 -18.19 -27.28
C GLN A 935 -46.71 -17.50 -27.18
N PHE A 936 -46.70 -16.18 -26.99
CA PHE A 936 -47.56 -15.17 -27.65
C PHE A 936 -47.00 -13.78 -27.36
#